data_AF-A0A9X8VLW6-F1
#
_entry.id   AF-A0A9X8VLW6-F1
#
_cell.length_a   1.000
_cell.length_b   1.000
_cell.length_c   1.000
_cell.angle_alpha   90.00
_cell.angle_beta   90.00
_cell.angle_gamma   90.00
#
_symmetry.space_group_name_H-M   'P 1'
#
loop_
_entity.id
_entity.type
_entity.pdbx_description
1 polymer ?
#
loop_
_entity_poly.entity_id
_entity_poly.type
_entity_poly.pdbx_seq_one_letter_code
_entity_poly.pdbx_strand_id
1 'polypeptide(L)'
;MPQLQSYWPDVENVTACILTEAESLADSQLLAVHEPMRLDRIEFHSGKVTQVRESALLEFLLEHNRPLPLIGASGVGKSHLVRWVHAQLKRREDRASYHIIRIPKNASLPRVLTSILDGLEGEEYQRIREKVNGVGQQLIPENVAEHIALKLRQALNAAFAAAPKELQRAQMGKLQLDESRIQQLKDIQQHAASTRLPALFFDSVMTEYFTAPGSCLHNIALRFCQGADNDSISNLRYEMSAEDFAFSGLNLRKVSPAVLPYLVNQQLLTSDEKKQAAARVVNEVIPQALGDTFGELFSFNRASFQELMRMIRSQLLTEGRSLILLVEDLAATSAIEDVLIDCLLEEEEYEGKKVLCTLHSIIAVTEGHDSFKRHRNTLGTRARYEWVIQQHATESDAALKKRVVDFCGRYLNAARHGAAALEKYHHQQDGQQYRDIPVWQDQEVLESESAAPVLASFGFSSAGHPLFPFNPVAVGQLVERHCRVKDQGLVYIPRNILREILREPLKNYRQSYLNGQFPPSKYESIVCNQELQLRVRVEGISQPERVNSLLAVWGGNSASLIGLNSDICREFGLPHAAALLSNDQGGDKDDDDDDKNEDNGEVESEKDNNSEDQVIVNWKATLEKWNQGGNLEQKKALHLRKLILETLFSRIDWSTELLDISLTASSATIAGRVRLPRVLVNKQSRPLVEIEDTPELYSACLAMVRFDYYQSWTYEGSEIDYAAYHSFFDGIESEFKLNVVNEEREELVSIVKDLQLCG
;
A
#
# COMPACT_ATOMS: atom_id res chain seq x y z
N MET A 1 17.20 -27.36 -19.21
CA MET A 1 17.82 -26.35 -18.33
C MET A 1 17.22 -25.00 -18.70
N PRO A 2 17.08 -24.07 -17.74
CA PRO A 2 16.48 -22.76 -18.02
C PRO A 2 17.31 -21.99 -19.04
N GLN A 3 16.67 -21.46 -20.08
CA GLN A 3 17.36 -20.76 -21.18
C GLN A 3 17.54 -19.27 -20.90
N LEU A 4 16.73 -18.69 -20.00
CA LEU A 4 16.67 -17.26 -19.73
C LEU A 4 17.41 -16.84 -18.44
N GLN A 5 18.40 -17.62 -18.01
CA GLN A 5 19.13 -17.40 -16.76
C GLN A 5 19.77 -16.01 -16.63
N SER A 6 20.22 -15.43 -17.73
CA SER A 6 20.83 -14.10 -17.80
C SER A 6 19.80 -12.97 -17.66
N TYR A 7 18.54 -13.20 -18.02
CA TYR A 7 17.45 -12.23 -17.89
C TYR A 7 16.84 -12.17 -16.48
N TRP A 8 17.08 -13.18 -15.64
CA TRP A 8 16.81 -13.05 -14.21
C TRP A 8 17.98 -12.29 -13.57
N PRO A 9 17.77 -11.14 -12.91
CA PRO A 9 18.88 -10.36 -12.35
C PRO A 9 19.52 -11.05 -11.12
N ASP A 10 20.82 -10.88 -10.93
CA ASP A 10 21.52 -11.38 -9.74
C ASP A 10 21.06 -10.70 -8.45
N VAL A 11 21.14 -11.41 -7.33
CA VAL A 11 20.71 -10.92 -6.01
C VAL A 11 21.43 -9.62 -5.61
N GLU A 12 22.71 -9.49 -5.98
CA GLU A 12 23.49 -8.27 -5.76
C GLU A 12 22.90 -7.08 -6.53
N ASN A 13 22.59 -7.26 -7.81
CA ASN A 13 22.01 -6.20 -8.64
C ASN A 13 20.57 -5.86 -8.24
N VAL A 14 19.75 -6.85 -7.84
CA VAL A 14 18.42 -6.61 -7.27
C VAL A 14 18.54 -5.77 -6.00
N THR A 15 19.49 -6.11 -5.12
CA THR A 15 19.71 -5.38 -3.86
C THR A 15 20.21 -3.96 -4.12
N ALA A 16 21.03 -3.74 -5.16
CA ALA A 16 21.57 -2.42 -5.49
C ALA A 16 20.59 -1.52 -6.28
N CYS A 17 19.73 -2.08 -7.12
CA CYS A 17 18.88 -1.31 -8.06
C CYS A 17 17.39 -1.27 -7.68
N ILE A 18 16.88 -2.26 -6.93
CA ILE A 18 15.47 -2.33 -6.52
C ILE A 18 15.36 -2.00 -5.03
N LEU A 19 15.59 -0.73 -4.70
CA LEU A 19 15.52 -0.20 -3.34
C LEU A 19 14.11 0.34 -3.05
N THR A 20 13.51 -0.10 -1.95
CA THR A 20 12.20 0.40 -1.49
C THR A 20 12.28 1.84 -0.97
N GLU A 21 13.45 2.25 -0.49
CA GLU A 21 13.72 3.59 -0.01
C GLU A 21 14.44 4.41 -1.08
N ALA A 22 13.75 5.44 -1.55
CA ALA A 22 14.27 6.32 -2.58
C ALA A 22 15.59 6.98 -2.18
N GLU A 23 15.88 7.17 -0.88
CA GLU A 23 17.10 7.79 -0.32
C GLU A 23 18.39 7.03 -0.57
N SER A 24 18.30 5.71 -0.78
CA SER A 24 19.49 4.87 -0.95
C SER A 24 19.95 4.76 -2.40
N LEU A 25 19.13 5.19 -3.36
CA LEU A 25 19.51 5.20 -4.79
C LEU A 25 20.53 6.30 -5.03
N ALA A 26 21.49 6.13 -5.95
CA ALA A 26 22.24 7.27 -6.49
C ALA A 26 21.43 7.95 -7.61
N ASP A 27 21.84 9.15 -8.02
CA ASP A 27 21.11 9.93 -9.03
C ASP A 27 21.01 9.16 -10.38
N SER A 28 22.02 8.35 -10.72
CA SER A 28 22.02 7.46 -11.89
C SER A 28 20.91 6.40 -11.85
N GLN A 29 20.77 5.66 -10.74
CA GLN A 29 19.73 4.65 -10.59
C GLN A 29 18.35 5.30 -10.48
N LEU A 30 18.25 6.43 -9.77
CA LEU A 30 17.00 7.16 -9.60
C LEU A 30 16.40 7.55 -10.96
N LEU A 31 17.20 8.19 -11.83
CA LEU A 31 16.75 8.59 -13.16
C LEU A 31 16.47 7.39 -14.07
N ALA A 32 17.16 6.27 -13.85
CA ALA A 32 16.97 5.05 -14.62
C ALA A 32 15.58 4.42 -14.45
N VAL A 33 15.11 4.42 -13.22
CA VAL A 33 13.89 3.72 -12.81
C VAL A 33 12.70 4.65 -12.64
N HIS A 34 12.89 5.95 -12.87
CA HIS A 34 11.88 6.95 -12.65
C HIS A 34 10.64 6.70 -13.50
N GLU A 35 9.47 6.68 -12.85
CA GLU A 35 8.16 6.62 -13.48
C GLU A 35 7.45 7.95 -13.29
N PRO A 36 7.06 8.63 -14.39
CA PRO A 36 6.44 9.95 -14.30
C PRO A 36 5.29 9.99 -13.31
N MET A 37 5.39 10.92 -12.37
CA MET A 37 4.40 11.07 -11.31
C MET A 37 3.28 12.01 -11.76
N ARG A 38 2.06 11.68 -11.31
CA ARG A 38 0.86 12.49 -11.54
C ARG A 38 0.53 13.25 -10.26
N LEU A 39 0.25 14.54 -10.42
CA LEU A 39 0.04 15.46 -9.33
C LEU A 39 -1.31 16.17 -9.53
N ASP A 40 -1.97 16.46 -8.42
CA ASP A 40 -3.06 17.43 -8.36
C ASP A 40 -2.54 18.73 -7.79
N ARG A 41 -2.67 19.81 -8.56
CA ARG A 41 -2.46 21.17 -8.05
C ARG A 41 -3.80 21.69 -7.54
N ILE A 42 -3.89 21.84 -6.23
CA ILE A 42 -5.10 22.30 -5.54
C ILE A 42 -4.91 23.76 -5.14
N GLU A 43 -5.80 24.64 -5.59
CA GLU A 43 -5.79 26.04 -5.17
C GLU A 43 -6.37 26.19 -3.76
N PHE A 44 -5.61 26.79 -2.86
CA PHE A 44 -5.93 26.81 -1.43
C PHE A 44 -7.25 27.50 -1.09
N HIS A 45 -7.59 28.60 -1.79
CA HIS A 45 -8.78 29.40 -1.48
C HIS A 45 -10.06 28.87 -2.14
N SER A 46 -9.94 28.37 -3.37
CA SER A 46 -11.10 27.93 -4.17
C SER A 46 -11.36 26.43 -4.06
N GLY A 47 -10.37 25.65 -3.61
CA GLY A 47 -10.39 24.18 -3.67
C GLY A 47 -10.32 23.64 -5.10
N LYS A 48 -10.06 24.49 -6.11
CA LYS A 48 -10.01 24.05 -7.51
C LYS A 48 -8.84 23.11 -7.72
N VAL A 49 -9.14 21.90 -8.17
CA VAL A 49 -8.16 20.86 -8.49
C VAL A 49 -7.82 20.91 -9.98
N THR A 50 -6.53 20.93 -10.30
CA THR A 50 -6.02 20.82 -11.67
C THR A 50 -5.01 19.69 -11.74
N GLN A 51 -5.27 18.69 -12.59
CA GLN A 51 -4.33 17.60 -12.83
C GLN A 51 -3.12 18.10 -13.63
N VAL A 52 -1.93 17.83 -13.12
CA VAL A 52 -0.65 18.26 -13.69
C VAL A 52 0.40 17.14 -13.59
N ARG A 53 1.49 17.28 -14.34
CA ARG A 53 2.66 16.40 -14.25
C ARG A 53 3.72 17.02 -13.33
N GLU A 54 4.67 16.19 -12.91
CA GLU A 54 5.87 16.63 -12.17
C GLU A 54 6.70 17.72 -12.86
N SER A 55 6.71 17.79 -14.20
CA SER A 55 7.38 18.87 -14.94
C SER A 55 6.80 20.25 -14.59
N ALA A 56 5.48 20.33 -14.41
CA ALA A 56 4.82 21.57 -14.02
C ALA A 56 5.20 21.99 -12.59
N LEU A 57 5.50 21.03 -11.69
CA LEU A 57 6.02 21.35 -10.35
C LEU A 57 7.41 21.96 -10.44
N LEU A 58 8.29 21.40 -11.28
CA LEU A 58 9.64 21.91 -11.51
C LEU A 58 9.62 23.31 -12.14
N GLU A 59 8.80 23.52 -13.16
CA GLU A 59 8.61 24.84 -13.79
C GLU A 59 8.08 25.87 -12.78
N PHE A 60 7.03 25.50 -12.02
CA PHE A 60 6.44 26.38 -11.02
C PHE A 60 7.43 26.74 -9.90
N LEU A 61 8.27 25.80 -9.47
CA LEU A 61 9.34 26.02 -8.49
C LEU A 61 10.29 27.14 -8.93
N LEU A 62 10.68 27.16 -10.20
CA LEU A 62 11.63 28.14 -10.73
C LEU A 62 11.01 29.52 -10.94
N GLU A 63 9.71 29.58 -11.24
CA GLU A 63 8.98 30.83 -11.47
C GLU A 63 8.55 31.53 -10.17
N HIS A 64 8.47 30.80 -9.05
CA HIS A 64 7.88 31.30 -7.81
C HIS A 64 8.84 31.21 -6.63
N ASN A 65 8.78 32.19 -5.73
CA ASN A 65 9.63 32.33 -4.55
C ASN A 65 8.91 31.92 -3.24
N ARG A 66 7.90 31.06 -3.34
CA ARG A 66 7.07 30.60 -2.22
C ARG A 66 7.31 29.12 -1.95
N PRO A 67 7.20 28.67 -0.68
CA PRO A 67 7.30 27.25 -0.39
C PRO A 67 6.17 26.48 -1.07
N LEU A 68 6.52 25.40 -1.76
CA LEU A 68 5.58 24.51 -2.44
C LEU A 68 5.33 23.26 -1.57
N PRO A 69 4.15 23.14 -0.92
CA PRO A 69 3.80 21.96 -0.16
C PRO A 69 3.54 20.79 -1.11
N LEU A 70 4.35 19.74 -1.01
CA LEU A 70 4.19 18.48 -1.73
C LEU A 70 3.61 17.42 -0.80
N ILE A 71 2.33 17.12 -0.96
CA ILE A 71 1.53 16.30 -0.07
C ILE A 71 1.36 14.89 -0.64
N GLY A 72 1.39 13.89 0.23
CA GLY A 72 0.98 12.53 -0.13
C GLY A 72 1.12 11.55 1.03
N ALA A 73 0.47 10.39 0.94
CA ALA A 73 0.58 9.36 1.97
C ALA A 73 1.98 8.75 2.05
N SER A 74 2.21 7.88 3.03
CA SER A 74 3.48 7.16 3.15
C SER A 74 3.68 6.22 1.95
N GLY A 75 4.92 6.12 1.44
CA GLY A 75 5.29 5.17 0.37
C GLY A 75 4.89 5.55 -1.06
N VAL A 76 4.21 6.68 -1.27
CA VAL A 76 3.71 7.13 -2.60
C VAL A 76 4.79 7.74 -3.50
N GLY A 77 6.00 7.96 -2.98
CA GLY A 77 7.14 8.50 -3.74
C GLY A 77 7.43 9.99 -3.53
N LYS A 78 6.96 10.63 -2.44
CA LYS A 78 7.29 12.04 -2.13
C LYS A 78 8.79 12.34 -2.20
N SER A 79 9.59 11.60 -1.44
CA SER A 79 11.05 11.78 -1.42
C SER A 79 11.67 11.42 -2.78
N HIS A 80 11.10 10.44 -3.50
CA HIS A 80 11.53 10.12 -4.86
C HIS A 80 11.33 11.33 -5.80
N LEU A 81 10.20 12.03 -5.71
CA LEU A 81 9.92 13.23 -6.51
C LEU A 81 10.84 14.40 -6.14
N VAL A 82 11.06 14.66 -4.85
CA VAL A 82 12.00 15.71 -4.39
C VAL A 82 13.41 15.42 -4.90
N ARG A 83 13.84 14.16 -4.85
CA ARG A 83 15.12 13.73 -5.40
C ARG A 83 15.19 13.84 -6.92
N TRP A 84 14.10 13.52 -7.62
CA TRP A 84 14.02 13.70 -9.06
C TRP A 84 14.18 15.18 -9.42
N VAL A 85 13.46 16.09 -8.74
CA VAL A 85 13.62 17.54 -8.91
C VAL A 85 15.07 17.96 -8.68
N HIS A 86 15.70 17.49 -7.61
CA HIS A 86 17.11 17.75 -7.32
C HIS A 86 18.04 17.29 -8.45
N ALA A 87 17.85 16.07 -8.96
CA ALA A 87 18.63 15.52 -10.07
C ALA A 87 18.42 16.31 -11.36
N GLN A 88 17.20 16.79 -11.64
CA GLN A 88 16.94 17.65 -12.80
C GLN A 88 17.61 19.02 -12.67
N LEU A 89 17.54 19.66 -11.49
CA LEU A 89 18.16 20.96 -11.25
C LEU A 89 19.68 20.95 -11.42
N LYS A 90 20.36 19.88 -10.98
CA LYS A 90 21.82 19.70 -11.14
C LYS A 90 22.31 19.68 -12.59
N ARG A 91 21.41 19.36 -13.52
CA ARG A 91 21.71 19.16 -14.95
C ARG A 91 21.45 20.38 -15.80
N ARG A 92 20.77 21.39 -15.24
CA ARG A 92 20.46 22.61 -15.99
C ARG A 92 21.73 23.40 -16.29
N GLU A 93 21.72 24.13 -17.41
CA GLU A 93 22.83 24.99 -17.82
C GLU A 93 23.01 26.17 -16.86
N ASP A 94 21.88 26.73 -16.40
CA ASP A 94 21.82 27.82 -15.44
C ASP A 94 22.02 27.34 -13.98
N ARG A 95 22.44 26.08 -13.74
CA ARG A 95 22.67 25.59 -12.37
C ARG A 95 23.61 26.49 -11.55
N ALA A 96 24.54 27.18 -12.20
CA ALA A 96 25.50 28.07 -11.54
C ALA A 96 24.85 29.32 -10.93
N SER A 97 23.65 29.71 -11.37
CA SER A 97 22.85 30.78 -10.74
C SER A 97 22.07 30.29 -9.52
N TYR A 98 22.12 28.99 -9.20
CA TYR A 98 21.38 28.41 -8.08
C TYR A 98 22.31 27.72 -7.10
N HIS A 99 22.15 28.03 -5.81
CA HIS A 99 22.65 27.21 -4.73
C HIS A 99 21.59 26.17 -4.37
N ILE A 100 21.79 24.91 -4.74
CA ILE A 100 20.76 23.86 -4.64
C ILE A 100 21.07 22.95 -3.45
N ILE A 101 20.17 22.94 -2.48
CA ILE A 101 20.33 22.16 -1.25
C ILE A 101 19.17 21.18 -1.10
N ARG A 102 19.50 19.91 -0.87
CA ARG A 102 18.56 18.86 -0.53
C ARG A 102 18.73 18.49 0.93
N ILE A 103 17.66 18.65 1.71
CA ILE A 103 17.58 18.19 3.10
C ILE A 103 16.99 16.78 3.09
N PRO A 104 17.79 15.73 3.36
CA PRO A 104 17.31 14.36 3.40
C PRO A 104 16.39 14.13 4.60
N LYS A 105 15.68 13.00 4.61
CA LYS A 105 14.92 12.60 5.80
C LYS A 105 15.84 12.49 7.02
N ASN A 106 15.31 12.91 8.17
CA ASN A 106 15.95 12.79 9.48
C ASN A 106 17.26 13.57 9.64
N ALA A 107 17.51 14.56 8.79
CA ALA A 107 18.62 15.49 8.98
C ALA A 107 18.44 16.25 10.30
N SER A 108 19.45 16.20 11.18
CA SER A 108 19.52 17.12 12.32
C SER A 108 19.79 18.53 11.84
N LEU A 109 19.48 19.53 12.67
CA LEU A 109 19.72 20.92 12.27
C LEU A 109 21.19 21.24 11.98
N PRO A 110 22.18 20.81 12.79
CA PRO A 110 23.58 21.01 12.43
C PRO A 110 23.86 20.49 11.03
N ARG A 111 23.32 19.31 10.70
CA ARG A 111 23.47 18.71 9.37
C ARG A 111 22.78 19.53 8.28
N VAL A 112 21.59 20.09 8.54
CA VAL A 112 20.91 21.01 7.62
C VAL A 112 21.77 22.25 7.36
N LEU A 113 22.27 22.91 8.40
CA LEU A 113 23.11 24.11 8.28
C LEU A 113 24.42 23.81 7.55
N THR A 114 25.10 22.72 7.90
CA THR A 114 26.30 22.26 7.18
C THR A 114 25.96 22.00 5.71
N SER A 115 24.86 21.30 5.42
CA SER A 115 24.43 21.03 4.04
C SER A 115 24.16 22.31 3.26
N ILE A 116 23.59 23.35 3.90
CA ILE A 116 23.36 24.64 3.24
C ILE A 116 24.68 25.36 2.95
N LEU A 117 25.70 25.18 3.78
CA LEU A 117 27.02 25.79 3.57
C LEU A 117 27.92 24.98 2.63
N ASP A 118 27.56 23.74 2.30
CA ASP A 118 28.36 22.88 1.42
C ASP A 118 28.54 23.51 0.04
N GLY A 119 29.78 23.54 -0.46
CA GLY A 119 30.10 24.16 -1.75
C GLY A 119 30.14 25.71 -1.76
N LEU A 120 29.83 26.37 -0.64
CA LEU A 120 30.01 27.82 -0.48
C LEU A 120 31.39 28.14 0.11
N GLU A 121 32.18 28.90 -0.65
CA GLU A 121 33.56 29.31 -0.32
C GLU A 121 33.65 30.84 -0.21
N GLY A 122 34.46 31.33 0.73
CA GLY A 122 34.66 32.76 0.96
C GLY A 122 34.78 33.11 2.45
N GLU A 123 35.35 34.28 2.75
CA GLU A 123 35.56 34.71 4.14
C GLU A 123 34.25 34.84 4.92
N GLU A 124 33.19 35.37 4.30
CA GLU A 124 31.88 35.51 4.95
C GLU A 124 31.25 34.16 5.28
N TYR A 125 31.33 33.18 4.36
CA TYR A 125 30.86 31.82 4.63
C TYR A 125 31.69 31.11 5.69
N GLN A 126 33.00 31.36 5.76
CA GLN A 126 33.86 30.82 6.81
C GLN A 126 33.44 31.33 8.19
N ARG A 127 33.13 32.62 8.32
CA ARG A 127 32.58 33.20 9.57
C ARG A 127 31.25 32.56 9.96
N ILE A 128 30.39 32.24 8.97
CA ILE A 128 29.13 31.55 9.22
C ILE A 128 29.40 30.10 9.68
N ARG A 129 30.32 29.38 9.03
CA ARG A 129 30.74 28.02 9.44
C ARG A 129 31.27 27.97 10.87
N GLU A 130 32.06 28.95 11.30
CA GLU A 130 32.55 29.04 12.68
C GLU A 130 31.42 29.18 13.70
N LYS A 131 30.40 29.99 13.39
CA LYS A 131 29.19 30.12 14.22
C LYS A 131 28.41 28.81 14.30
N VAL A 132 28.35 28.03 13.21
CA VAL A 132 27.64 26.73 13.14
C VAL A 132 28.41 25.60 13.84
N ASN A 133 29.72 25.48 13.59
CA ASN A 133 30.55 24.40 14.12
C ASN A 133 30.69 24.43 15.64
N GLY A 134 30.62 25.62 16.27
CA GLY A 134 30.58 25.73 17.72
C GLY A 134 29.35 25.08 18.37
N VAL A 135 28.28 24.82 17.61
CA VAL A 135 27.00 24.30 18.14
C VAL A 135 26.95 22.78 18.15
N GLY A 136 27.45 22.10 17.10
CA GLY A 136 27.37 20.64 16.98
C GLY A 136 28.36 19.86 17.84
N GLN A 137 29.53 20.43 18.16
CA GLN A 137 30.60 19.74 18.89
C GLN A 137 30.39 19.66 20.42
N GLN A 138 29.37 20.33 20.97
CA GLN A 138 29.12 20.40 22.42
C GLN A 138 27.89 19.63 22.89
N LEU A 139 27.10 19.03 21.98
CA LEU A 139 25.85 18.36 22.33
C LEU A 139 26.09 16.88 22.67
N ILE A 140 26.13 16.58 23.97
CA ILE A 140 26.19 15.22 24.51
C ILE A 140 24.75 14.71 24.67
N PRO A 141 24.34 13.59 24.02
CA PRO A 141 22.95 13.11 24.04
C PRO A 141 22.34 12.96 25.43
N GLU A 142 23.12 12.50 26.40
CA GLU A 142 22.70 12.33 27.79
C GLU A 142 22.30 13.68 28.42
N ASN A 143 23.15 14.70 28.25
CA ASN A 143 22.87 16.06 28.75
C ASN A 143 21.68 16.68 28.04
N VAL A 144 21.54 16.42 26.74
CA VAL A 144 20.40 16.91 25.94
C VAL A 144 19.11 16.22 26.38
N ALA A 145 19.12 14.93 26.69
CA ALA A 145 17.94 14.22 27.20
C ALA A 145 17.45 14.81 28.54
N GLU A 146 18.36 15.11 29.47
CA GLU A 146 18.02 15.79 30.72
C GLU A 146 17.47 17.21 30.48
N HIS A 147 18.06 17.95 29.53
CA HIS A 147 17.56 19.27 29.16
C HIS A 147 16.18 19.20 28.51
N ILE A 148 15.90 18.20 27.67
CA ILE A 148 14.57 17.94 27.13
C ILE A 148 13.57 17.64 28.25
N ALA A 149 13.94 16.83 29.25
CA ALA A 149 13.09 16.57 30.41
C ALA A 149 12.75 17.85 31.19
N LEU A 150 13.73 18.75 31.34
CA LEU A 150 13.53 20.09 31.92
C LEU A 150 12.54 20.92 31.10
N LYS A 151 12.65 20.92 29.77
CA LYS A 151 11.73 21.64 28.86
C LYS A 151 10.34 21.05 28.81
N LEU A 152 10.21 19.72 28.87
CA LEU A 152 8.93 19.04 28.99
C LEU A 152 8.16 19.51 30.20
N ARG A 153 8.83 19.66 31.35
CA ARG A 153 8.21 20.22 32.55
C ARG A 153 7.65 21.63 32.32
N GLN A 154 8.39 22.49 31.62
CA GLN A 154 7.95 23.86 31.31
C GLN A 154 6.74 23.84 30.36
N ALA A 155 6.82 23.05 29.29
CA ALA A 155 5.75 22.88 28.31
C ALA A 155 4.47 22.30 28.93
N LEU A 156 4.58 21.31 29.82
CA LEU A 156 3.43 20.75 30.56
C LEU A 156 2.74 21.81 31.43
N ASN A 157 3.51 22.61 32.18
CA ASN A 157 2.95 23.68 33.00
C ASN A 157 2.24 24.75 32.14
N ALA A 158 2.81 25.10 30.99
CA ALA A 158 2.19 26.02 30.04
C ALA A 158 0.89 25.46 29.46
N ALA A 159 0.90 24.19 29.03
CA ALA A 159 -0.28 23.49 28.53
C ALA A 159 -1.40 23.41 29.58
N PHE A 160 -1.06 23.11 30.84
CA PHE A 160 -2.03 23.10 31.95
C PHE A 160 -2.66 24.47 32.20
N ALA A 161 -1.90 25.56 32.09
CA ALA A 161 -2.42 26.92 32.25
C ALA A 161 -3.29 27.38 31.06
N ALA A 162 -3.05 26.85 29.86
CA ALA A 162 -3.79 27.17 28.64
C ALA A 162 -5.10 26.37 28.52
N ALA A 163 -5.10 25.09 28.90
CA ALA A 163 -6.22 24.17 28.66
C ALA A 163 -7.59 24.65 29.20
N PRO A 164 -7.70 25.19 30.44
CA PRO A 164 -8.97 25.73 30.94
C PRO A 164 -9.51 26.90 30.11
N LYS A 165 -8.61 27.76 29.60
CA LYS A 165 -8.99 28.94 28.79
C LYS A 165 -9.53 28.53 27.44
N GLU A 166 -8.94 27.50 26.83
CA GLU A 166 -9.38 26.94 25.55
C GLU A 166 -10.74 26.25 25.67
N LEU A 167 -10.93 25.42 26.71
CA LEU A 167 -12.22 24.79 27.03
C LEU A 167 -13.31 25.84 27.30
N GLN A 168 -13.00 26.91 28.04
CA GLN A 168 -13.95 27.98 28.31
C GLN A 168 -14.33 28.74 27.03
N ARG A 169 -13.38 29.01 26.12
CA ARG A 169 -13.68 29.64 24.82
C ARG A 169 -14.59 28.77 23.96
N ALA A 170 -14.40 27.45 24.00
CA ALA A 170 -15.27 26.51 23.30
C ALA A 170 -16.69 26.47 23.88
N GLN A 171 -16.82 26.43 25.21
CA GLN A 171 -18.12 26.49 25.90
C GLN A 171 -18.88 27.81 25.63
N MET A 172 -18.15 28.91 25.44
CA MET A 172 -18.71 30.23 25.10
C MET A 172 -19.02 30.39 23.60
N GLY A 173 -18.89 29.33 22.79
CA GLY A 173 -19.17 29.35 21.35
C GLY A 173 -18.18 30.16 20.51
N LYS A 174 -17.05 30.59 21.10
CA LYS A 174 -16.02 31.40 20.42
C LYS A 174 -14.99 30.57 19.67
N LEU A 175 -15.01 29.25 19.85
CA LEU A 175 -14.08 28.31 19.24
C LEU A 175 -14.81 26.97 19.04
N GLN A 176 -14.77 26.40 17.84
CA GLN A 176 -15.30 25.04 17.63
C GLN A 176 -14.17 24.04 17.89
N LEU A 177 -14.40 23.12 18.81
CA LEU A 177 -13.49 22.02 19.12
C LEU A 177 -14.19 20.69 18.78
N ASP A 178 -13.45 19.75 18.20
CA ASP A 178 -13.92 18.39 18.00
C ASP A 178 -13.84 17.56 19.31
N GLU A 179 -14.51 16.42 19.35
CA GLU A 179 -14.54 15.55 20.54
C GLU A 179 -13.13 15.06 20.92
N SER A 180 -12.27 14.84 19.93
CA SER A 180 -10.88 14.43 20.11
C SER A 180 -10.07 15.49 20.87
N ARG A 181 -10.10 16.76 20.43
CA ARG A 181 -9.40 17.85 21.12
C ARG A 181 -9.96 18.11 22.52
N ILE A 182 -11.27 17.97 22.71
CA ILE A 182 -11.89 18.08 24.03
C ILE A 182 -11.33 17.00 24.98
N GLN A 183 -11.21 15.76 24.50
CA GLN A 183 -10.62 14.68 25.30
C GLN A 183 -9.14 14.94 25.61
N GLN A 184 -8.36 15.41 24.63
CA GLN A 184 -6.96 15.80 24.85
C GLN A 184 -6.83 16.88 25.93
N LEU A 185 -7.66 17.91 25.90
CA LEU A 185 -7.62 18.99 26.90
C LEU A 185 -7.98 18.49 28.31
N LYS A 186 -8.88 17.50 28.43
CA LYS A 186 -9.18 16.83 29.70
C LYS A 186 -7.98 16.01 30.19
N ASP A 187 -7.35 15.24 29.31
CA ASP A 187 -6.16 14.46 29.64
C ASP A 187 -5.03 15.40 30.12
N ILE A 188 -4.81 16.55 29.47
CA ILE A 188 -3.86 17.59 29.91
C ILE A 188 -4.21 18.09 31.32
N GLN A 189 -5.47 18.43 31.59
CA GLN A 189 -5.88 18.85 32.95
C GLN A 189 -5.66 17.73 33.99
N GLN A 190 -5.79 16.48 33.59
CA GLN A 190 -5.61 15.32 34.46
C GLN A 190 -4.13 14.99 34.72
N HIS A 191 -3.22 15.20 33.78
CA HIS A 191 -1.84 14.76 33.95
C HIS A 191 -0.79 15.89 34.05
N ALA A 192 -1.06 17.09 33.54
CA ALA A 192 -0.07 18.17 33.42
C ALA A 192 -0.02 19.16 34.61
N ALA A 193 -0.78 18.94 35.69
CA ALA A 193 -0.71 19.77 36.90
C ALA A 193 0.70 19.71 37.52
N SER A 194 1.17 20.79 38.16
CA SER A 194 2.57 20.90 38.65
C SER A 194 3.03 19.79 39.60
N THR A 195 2.10 19.12 40.30
CA THR A 195 2.37 17.99 41.22
C THR A 195 2.30 16.61 40.55
N ARG A 196 2.14 16.54 39.22
CA ARG A 196 1.92 15.32 38.44
C ARG A 196 3.08 15.06 37.47
N LEU A 197 2.84 14.98 36.14
CA LEU A 197 3.92 14.79 35.15
C LEU A 197 5.08 15.80 35.31
N PRO A 198 4.85 17.11 35.53
CA PRO A 198 5.92 18.05 35.81
C PRO A 198 6.80 17.68 37.02
N ALA A 199 6.20 17.15 38.09
CA ALA A 199 6.94 16.69 39.27
C ALA A 199 7.68 15.37 38.99
N LEU A 200 7.08 14.49 38.18
CA LEU A 200 7.68 13.24 37.73
C LEU A 200 8.98 13.49 36.94
N PHE A 201 8.96 14.39 35.96
CA PHE A 201 10.15 14.75 35.17
C PHE A 201 11.19 15.60 35.92
N PHE A 202 10.89 16.02 37.15
CA PHE A 202 11.82 16.77 38.02
C PHE A 202 12.44 15.91 39.13
N ASP A 203 11.84 14.77 39.45
CA ASP A 203 12.37 13.85 40.45
C ASP A 203 13.66 13.19 39.92
N SER A 204 14.74 13.25 40.70
CA SER A 204 16.08 12.82 40.24
C SER A 204 16.11 11.38 39.75
N VAL A 205 15.39 10.48 40.43
CA VAL A 205 15.36 9.05 40.08
C VAL A 205 14.53 8.81 38.83
N MET A 206 13.43 9.55 38.67
CA MET A 206 12.56 9.45 37.51
C MET A 206 13.15 10.10 36.27
N THR A 207 13.80 11.27 36.40
CA THR A 207 14.52 11.89 35.29
C THR A 207 15.58 10.94 34.75
N GLU A 208 16.41 10.35 35.62
CA GLU A 208 17.42 9.35 35.22
C GLU A 208 16.79 8.15 34.51
N TYR A 209 15.65 7.66 34.99
CA TYR A 209 14.92 6.58 34.33
C TYR A 209 14.41 6.96 32.93
N PHE A 210 13.84 8.17 32.77
CA PHE A 210 13.32 8.63 31.49
C PHE A 210 14.41 9.04 30.50
N THR A 211 15.63 9.35 30.94
CA THR A 211 16.76 9.78 30.09
C THR A 211 17.86 8.71 29.91
N ALA A 212 17.68 7.53 30.51
CA ALA A 212 18.62 6.41 30.38
C ALA A 212 18.80 5.95 28.91
N PRO A 213 19.98 5.41 28.55
CA PRO A 213 20.21 4.87 27.21
C PRO A 213 19.13 3.85 26.79
N GLY A 214 18.56 4.04 25.59
CA GLY A 214 17.47 3.24 25.04
C GLY A 214 16.06 3.69 25.44
N SER A 215 15.92 4.65 26.35
CA SER A 215 14.63 5.27 26.67
C SER A 215 14.13 6.16 25.52
N CYS A 216 12.83 6.47 25.52
CA CYS A 216 12.24 7.36 24.52
C CYS A 216 12.93 8.75 24.48
N LEU A 217 13.16 9.41 25.63
CA LEU A 217 13.81 10.73 25.63
C LEU A 217 15.27 10.66 25.20
N HIS A 218 15.99 9.61 25.56
CA HIS A 218 17.37 9.42 25.07
C HIS A 218 17.39 9.22 23.55
N ASN A 219 16.49 8.41 23.00
CA ASN A 219 16.39 8.21 21.55
C ASN A 219 16.05 9.51 20.82
N ILE A 220 15.14 10.32 21.39
CA ILE A 220 14.83 11.65 20.88
C ILE A 220 16.07 12.56 20.94
N ALA A 221 16.81 12.57 22.06
CA ALA A 221 18.03 13.38 22.21
C ALA A 221 19.14 12.95 21.25
N LEU A 222 19.34 11.64 21.07
CA LEU A 222 20.29 11.07 20.13
C LEU A 222 19.95 11.52 18.70
N ARG A 223 18.68 11.39 18.31
CA ARG A 223 18.17 11.89 17.02
C ARG A 223 18.33 13.40 16.88
N PHE A 224 18.08 14.15 17.94
CA PHE A 224 18.22 15.60 17.97
C PHE A 224 19.67 16.05 17.74
N CYS A 225 20.64 15.36 18.36
CA CYS A 225 22.07 15.67 18.23
C CYS A 225 22.66 15.18 16.90
N GLN A 226 22.42 13.92 16.54
CA GLN A 226 23.16 13.21 15.50
C GLN A 226 22.36 13.02 14.21
N GLY A 227 21.04 13.25 14.23
CA GLY A 227 20.11 12.78 13.21
C GLY A 227 19.76 11.30 13.44
N ALA A 228 19.02 10.70 12.51
CA ALA A 228 18.74 9.26 12.57
C ALA A 228 19.19 8.58 11.27
N ASP A 229 19.82 7.40 11.41
CA ASP A 229 20.07 6.47 10.31
C ASP A 229 18.91 5.47 10.15
N ASN A 230 18.89 4.75 9.04
CA ASN A 230 17.74 3.90 8.68
C ASN A 230 17.47 2.79 9.70
N ASP A 231 18.53 2.23 10.30
CA ASP A 231 18.41 1.16 11.29
C ASP A 231 17.90 1.68 12.64
N SER A 232 18.23 2.91 13.03
CA SER A 232 17.68 3.51 14.26
C SER A 232 16.21 3.86 14.12
N ILE A 233 15.72 4.26 12.95
CA ILE A 233 14.31 4.65 12.74
C ILE A 233 13.36 3.46 12.83
N SER A 234 13.77 2.28 12.33
CA SER A 234 12.95 1.08 12.40
C SER A 234 12.93 0.46 13.80
N ASN A 235 13.98 0.70 14.60
CA ASN A 235 14.21 -0.01 15.86
C ASN A 235 13.99 0.85 17.11
N LEU A 236 14.08 2.19 17.01
CA LEU A 236 13.93 3.11 18.15
C LEU A 236 12.55 3.75 18.20
N ARG A 237 12.03 3.92 19.42
CA ARG A 237 10.78 4.63 19.70
C ARG A 237 11.06 6.10 19.98
N TYR A 238 10.35 6.98 19.28
CA TYR A 238 10.42 8.45 19.42
C TYR A 238 9.13 9.07 19.98
N GLU A 239 8.12 8.25 20.23
CA GLU A 239 6.91 8.62 20.93
C GLU A 239 6.81 7.77 22.18
N MET A 240 6.38 8.38 23.29
CA MET A 240 6.14 7.64 24.52
C MET A 240 4.92 6.75 24.36
N SER A 241 4.97 5.58 24.98
CA SER A 241 3.85 4.64 25.10
C SER A 241 3.64 4.22 26.55
N ALA A 242 2.63 3.40 26.81
CA ALA A 242 2.40 2.83 28.12
C ALA A 242 3.62 2.08 28.70
N GLU A 243 4.50 1.53 27.84
CA GLU A 243 5.70 0.81 28.26
C GLU A 243 6.72 1.73 28.94
N ASP A 244 6.83 2.99 28.51
CA ASP A 244 7.75 3.96 29.14
C ASP A 244 7.31 4.29 30.57
N PHE A 245 6.04 4.08 30.91
CA PHE A 245 5.47 4.25 32.25
C PHE A 245 5.29 2.92 33.00
N ALA A 246 5.96 1.84 32.57
CA ALA A 246 5.93 0.55 33.28
C ALA A 246 6.74 0.57 34.59
N PHE A 247 7.72 1.48 34.70
CA PHE A 247 8.62 1.64 35.85
C PHE A 247 9.31 0.33 36.27
N SER A 248 9.64 -0.52 35.31
CA SER A 248 10.26 -1.82 35.57
C SER A 248 11.69 -1.63 36.11
N GLY A 249 12.01 -2.29 37.22
CA GLY A 249 13.34 -2.19 37.86
C GLY A 249 13.57 -0.94 38.72
N LEU A 250 12.58 -0.04 38.83
CA LEU A 250 12.68 1.15 39.69
C LEU A 250 12.41 0.83 41.16
N ASN A 251 13.27 1.34 42.05
CA ASN A 251 13.01 1.29 43.48
C ASN A 251 12.14 2.48 43.90
N LEU A 252 10.82 2.27 43.97
CA LEU A 252 9.83 3.29 44.35
C LEU A 252 10.09 3.94 45.73
N ARG A 253 10.91 3.34 46.60
CA ARG A 253 11.28 3.94 47.89
C ARG A 253 12.27 5.10 47.76
N LYS A 254 12.98 5.20 46.63
CA LYS A 254 13.91 6.30 46.35
C LYS A 254 13.25 7.49 45.65
N VAL A 255 12.01 7.30 45.16
CA VAL A 255 11.22 8.34 44.51
C VAL A 255 10.71 9.32 45.56
N SER A 256 10.71 10.60 45.24
CA SER A 256 10.22 11.66 46.14
C SER A 256 8.78 11.40 46.59
N PRO A 257 8.46 11.61 47.89
CA PRO A 257 7.09 11.53 48.39
C PRO A 257 6.10 12.45 47.67
N ALA A 258 6.58 13.49 46.97
CA ALA A 258 5.74 14.40 46.19
C ALA A 258 5.15 13.74 44.92
N VAL A 259 5.80 12.71 44.38
CA VAL A 259 5.42 12.06 43.11
C VAL A 259 4.57 10.81 43.34
N LEU A 260 4.77 10.11 44.46
CA LEU A 260 4.04 8.89 44.80
C LEU A 260 2.51 9.03 44.73
N PRO A 261 1.87 10.12 45.23
CA PRO A 261 0.42 10.30 45.11
C PRO A 261 -0.07 10.33 43.67
N TYR A 262 0.73 10.87 42.74
CA TYR A 262 0.36 10.88 41.32
C TYR A 262 0.35 9.46 40.74
N LEU A 263 1.42 8.69 40.97
CA LEU A 263 1.54 7.33 40.46
C LEU A 263 0.40 6.42 40.96
N VAL A 264 0.02 6.56 42.24
CA VAL A 264 -1.03 5.77 42.87
C VAL A 264 -2.42 6.26 42.48
N ASN A 265 -2.72 7.55 42.65
CA ASN A 265 -4.07 8.08 42.44
C ASN A 265 -4.49 8.07 40.97
N GLN A 266 -3.53 8.17 40.05
CA GLN A 266 -3.79 8.04 38.61
C GLN A 266 -3.58 6.61 38.10
N GLN A 267 -3.41 5.64 38.99
CA GLN A 267 -3.32 4.20 38.68
C GLN A 267 -2.27 3.85 37.62
N LEU A 268 -1.19 4.64 37.54
CA LEU A 268 -0.11 4.43 36.58
C LEU A 268 0.68 3.15 36.86
N LEU A 269 0.61 2.63 38.08
CA LEU A 269 1.24 1.37 38.46
C LEU A 269 0.41 0.13 38.06
N THR A 270 -0.87 0.30 37.71
CA THR A 270 -1.82 -0.83 37.59
C THR A 270 -2.58 -0.88 36.28
N SER A 271 -2.78 0.24 35.57
CA SER A 271 -3.60 0.30 34.35
C SER A 271 -2.80 0.80 33.16
N ASP A 272 -2.67 -0.02 32.12
CA ASP A 272 -1.99 0.37 30.87
C ASP A 272 -2.75 1.45 30.09
N GLU A 273 -4.08 1.50 30.21
CA GLU A 273 -4.89 2.57 29.61
C GLU A 273 -4.54 3.94 30.22
N LYS A 274 -4.33 4.00 31.54
CA LYS A 274 -3.94 5.24 32.24
C LYS A 274 -2.49 5.63 31.96
N LYS A 275 -1.59 4.66 31.82
CA LYS A 275 -0.22 4.90 31.33
C LYS A 275 -0.24 5.49 29.92
N GLN A 276 -1.05 4.93 29.03
CA GLN A 276 -1.19 5.46 27.66
C GLN A 276 -1.76 6.88 27.65
N ALA A 277 -2.71 7.20 28.54
CA ALA A 277 -3.22 8.57 28.68
C ALA A 277 -2.13 9.57 29.12
N ALA A 278 -1.28 9.18 30.08
CA ALA A 278 -0.12 9.99 30.47
C ALA A 278 0.87 10.17 29.32
N ALA A 279 1.17 9.10 28.58
CA ALA A 279 2.04 9.13 27.41
C ALA A 279 1.52 10.07 26.31
N ARG A 280 0.21 10.03 26.02
CA ARG A 280 -0.42 10.97 25.07
C ARG A 280 -0.21 12.43 25.45
N VAL A 281 -0.35 12.76 26.73
CA VAL A 281 -0.14 14.14 27.22
C VAL A 281 1.31 14.58 27.07
N VAL A 282 2.28 13.68 27.28
CA VAL A 282 3.69 13.99 27.04
C VAL A 282 3.96 14.19 25.55
N ASN A 283 3.47 13.28 24.70
CA ASN A 283 3.68 13.36 23.25
C ASN A 283 3.11 14.66 22.64
N GLU A 284 2.00 15.17 23.18
CA GLU A 284 1.42 16.47 22.77
C GLU A 284 2.36 17.65 23.02
N VAL A 285 3.14 17.63 24.11
CA VAL A 285 4.02 18.74 24.49
C VAL A 285 5.49 18.56 24.07
N ILE A 286 5.88 17.37 23.61
CA ILE A 286 7.23 17.09 23.08
C ILE A 286 7.65 18.12 22.02
N PRO A 287 6.83 18.46 20.99
CA PRO A 287 7.22 19.43 19.97
C PRO A 287 7.60 20.79 20.56
N GLN A 288 6.82 21.30 21.51
CA GLN A 288 7.12 22.56 22.20
C GLN A 288 8.42 22.45 23.00
N ALA A 289 8.60 21.37 23.76
CA ALA A 289 9.81 21.17 24.57
C ALA A 289 11.07 21.05 23.70
N LEU A 290 10.97 20.43 22.52
CA LEU A 290 12.06 20.36 21.54
C LEU A 290 12.34 21.73 20.92
N GLY A 291 11.31 22.50 20.57
CA GLY A 291 11.46 23.88 20.10
C GLY A 291 12.13 24.80 21.12
N ASP A 292 11.76 24.68 22.40
CA ASP A 292 12.37 25.46 23.49
C ASP A 292 13.82 25.01 23.76
N THR A 293 14.07 23.69 23.76
CA THR A 293 15.42 23.10 23.86
C THR A 293 16.29 23.61 22.72
N PHE A 294 15.73 23.65 21.52
CA PHE A 294 16.37 24.19 20.33
C PHE A 294 16.71 25.67 20.51
N GLY A 295 15.73 26.50 20.86
CA GLY A 295 15.92 27.91 21.09
C GLY A 295 17.05 28.19 22.08
N GLU A 296 17.14 27.45 23.18
CA GLU A 296 18.21 27.67 24.17
C GLU A 296 19.56 27.12 23.74
N LEU A 297 19.64 25.84 23.34
CA LEU A 297 20.92 25.20 23.05
C LEU A 297 21.61 25.78 21.80
N PHE A 298 20.84 26.33 20.85
CA PHE A 298 21.38 26.90 19.61
C PHE A 298 21.52 28.42 19.64
N SER A 299 21.01 29.11 20.68
CA SER A 299 21.23 30.56 20.86
C SER A 299 22.59 30.91 21.46
N PHE A 300 23.38 29.92 21.91
CA PHE A 300 24.65 30.16 22.63
C PHE A 300 25.76 30.84 21.78
N ASN A 301 25.60 30.97 20.45
CA ASN A 301 26.55 31.69 19.58
C ASN A 301 26.04 33.06 19.04
N ARG A 302 25.05 33.69 19.72
CA ARG A 302 24.49 35.01 19.37
C ARG A 302 23.81 35.12 18.00
N ALA A 303 23.57 34.02 17.29
CA ALA A 303 22.84 34.02 16.03
C ALA A 303 21.81 32.89 15.99
N SER A 304 20.54 33.23 15.82
CA SER A 304 19.46 32.27 15.59
C SER A 304 19.61 31.58 14.22
N PHE A 305 18.95 30.42 14.02
CA PHE A 305 18.91 29.76 12.70
C PHE A 305 18.42 30.71 11.60
N GLN A 306 17.42 31.53 11.91
CA GLN A 306 16.88 32.53 10.99
C GLN A 306 17.92 33.60 10.64
N GLU A 307 18.72 34.07 11.60
CA GLU A 307 19.83 34.98 11.31
C GLU A 307 20.90 34.36 10.42
N LEU A 308 21.27 33.09 10.67
CA LEU A 308 22.23 32.38 9.82
C LEU A 308 21.69 32.25 8.38
N MET A 309 20.41 31.91 8.22
CA MET A 309 19.75 31.87 6.91
C MET A 309 19.74 33.24 6.22
N ARG A 310 19.46 34.33 6.96
CA ARG A 310 19.54 35.70 6.42
C ARG A 310 20.95 36.05 5.96
N MET A 311 21.98 35.71 6.75
CA MET A 311 23.38 35.94 6.37
C MET A 311 23.73 35.22 5.07
N ILE A 312 23.35 33.94 4.95
CA ILE A 312 23.60 33.13 3.75
C ILE A 312 22.87 33.71 2.53
N ARG A 313 21.57 34.02 2.68
CA ARG A 313 20.74 34.58 1.60
C ARG A 313 21.20 35.97 1.16
N SER A 314 21.69 36.80 2.09
CA SER A 314 22.24 38.12 1.78
C SER A 314 23.54 37.98 0.99
N GLN A 315 24.43 37.07 1.40
CA GLN A 315 25.66 36.80 0.66
C GLN A 315 25.40 36.23 -0.74
N LEU A 316 24.48 35.27 -0.88
CA LEU A 316 24.08 34.73 -2.19
C LEU A 316 23.51 35.82 -3.12
N LEU A 317 22.79 36.80 -2.57
CA LEU A 317 22.31 37.94 -3.36
C LEU A 317 23.45 38.77 -3.93
N THR A 318 24.52 39.01 -3.15
CA THR A 318 25.71 39.73 -3.64
C THR A 318 26.42 38.99 -4.77
N GLU A 319 26.29 37.66 -4.80
CA GLU A 319 26.82 36.78 -5.85
C GLU A 319 25.88 36.63 -7.06
N GLY A 320 24.68 37.23 -7.01
CA GLY A 320 23.66 37.09 -8.05
C GLY A 320 23.07 35.69 -8.14
N ARG A 321 23.13 34.90 -7.05
CA ARG A 321 22.62 33.53 -6.98
C ARG A 321 21.31 33.47 -6.20
N SER A 322 20.44 32.54 -6.60
CA SER A 322 19.22 32.17 -5.87
C SER A 322 19.45 30.91 -5.04
N LEU A 323 18.68 30.71 -3.98
CA LEU A 323 18.72 29.52 -3.13
C LEU A 323 17.54 28.60 -3.49
N ILE A 324 17.82 27.32 -3.75
CA ILE A 324 16.78 26.28 -3.89
C ILE A 324 16.90 25.32 -2.72
N LEU A 325 15.85 25.23 -1.90
CA LEU A 325 15.79 24.33 -0.74
C LEU A 325 14.74 23.23 -0.92
N LEU A 326 15.20 21.99 -0.96
CA LEU A 326 14.37 20.80 -1.21
C LEU A 326 14.28 19.95 0.06
N VAL A 327 13.14 19.95 0.73
CA VAL A 327 12.93 19.21 1.99
C VAL A 327 12.18 17.90 1.69
N GLU A 328 12.81 16.76 1.96
CA GLU A 328 12.27 15.44 1.60
C GLU A 328 11.17 14.89 2.52
N ASP A 329 11.15 15.34 3.77
CA ASP A 329 10.10 15.03 4.73
C ASP A 329 10.14 16.00 5.92
N LEU A 330 9.12 16.85 6.04
CA LEU A 330 8.98 17.81 7.12
C LEU A 330 8.74 17.13 8.49
N ALA A 331 8.00 16.02 8.51
CA ALA A 331 7.68 15.30 9.76
C ALA A 331 8.96 14.70 10.40
N ALA A 332 9.93 14.33 9.56
CA ALA A 332 11.21 13.82 10.00
C ALA A 332 12.11 14.90 10.66
N THR A 333 11.81 16.18 10.44
CA THR A 333 12.52 17.35 10.99
C THR A 333 11.75 18.06 12.10
N SER A 334 10.89 17.34 12.84
CA SER A 334 9.90 17.89 13.79
C SER A 334 10.45 18.86 14.85
N ALA A 335 11.74 18.76 15.22
CA ALA A 335 12.36 19.67 16.19
C ALA A 335 12.59 21.10 15.65
N ILE A 336 12.60 21.29 14.33
CA ILE A 336 12.94 22.55 13.66
C ILE A 336 11.92 22.99 12.62
N GLU A 337 10.77 22.30 12.57
CA GLU A 337 9.72 22.51 11.58
C GLU A 337 9.28 23.98 11.54
N ASP A 338 8.83 24.53 12.67
CA ASP A 338 8.29 25.89 12.77
C ASP A 338 9.34 26.92 12.33
N VAL A 339 10.57 26.76 12.81
CA VAL A 339 11.71 27.65 12.52
C VAL A 339 12.10 27.59 11.04
N LEU A 340 12.08 26.41 10.43
CA LEU A 340 12.36 26.22 9.02
C LEU A 340 11.26 26.85 8.16
N ILE A 341 9.98 26.64 8.51
CA ILE A 341 8.84 27.25 7.81
C ILE A 341 8.93 28.77 7.87
N ASP A 342 9.24 29.35 9.03
CA ASP A 342 9.40 30.81 9.18
C ASP A 342 10.51 31.36 8.29
N CYS A 343 11.63 30.64 8.15
CA CYS A 343 12.71 31.03 7.23
C CYS A 343 12.30 30.95 5.76
N LEU A 344 11.48 29.95 5.40
CA LEU A 344 10.98 29.76 4.04
C LEU A 344 9.90 30.79 3.65
N LEU A 345 9.20 31.36 4.63
CA LEU A 345 8.16 32.38 4.43
C LEU A 345 8.71 33.82 4.45
N GLU A 346 9.99 34.01 4.79
CA GLU A 346 10.60 35.32 4.88
C GLU A 346 10.74 36.00 3.51
N GLU A 347 10.15 37.19 3.40
CA GLU A 347 10.13 38.01 2.19
C GLU A 347 11.54 38.47 1.81
N GLU A 348 11.82 38.57 0.51
CA GLU A 348 13.14 38.97 -0.01
C GLU A 348 13.31 40.49 -0.15
N GLU A 349 12.19 41.24 -0.13
CA GLU A 349 12.14 42.69 -0.30
C GLU A 349 11.69 43.39 0.98
N TYR A 350 12.42 44.42 1.37
CA TYR A 350 12.07 45.31 2.47
C TYR A 350 12.16 46.75 1.98
N GLU A 351 11.11 47.54 2.22
CA GLU A 351 11.01 48.93 1.76
C GLU A 351 11.28 49.11 0.25
N GLY A 352 10.89 48.13 -0.57
CA GLY A 352 11.08 48.14 -2.03
C GLY A 352 12.52 47.86 -2.49
N LYS A 353 13.41 47.43 -1.60
CA LYS A 353 14.76 46.97 -1.94
C LYS A 353 14.91 45.48 -1.66
N LYS A 354 15.47 44.77 -2.62
CA LYS A 354 15.84 43.35 -2.47
C LYS A 354 17.07 43.25 -1.57
N VAL A 355 16.90 42.65 -0.39
CA VAL A 355 17.94 42.50 0.63
C VAL A 355 18.37 41.05 0.85
N LEU A 356 17.54 40.09 0.41
CA LEU A 356 17.83 38.66 0.43
C LEU A 356 17.74 38.08 -0.98
N CYS A 357 18.45 36.99 -1.25
CA CYS A 357 18.31 36.26 -2.51
C CYS A 357 16.91 35.62 -2.62
N THR A 358 16.53 35.32 -3.86
CA THR A 358 15.30 34.56 -4.12
C THR A 358 15.44 33.15 -3.57
N LEU A 359 14.39 32.70 -2.89
CA LEU A 359 14.32 31.39 -2.27
C LEU A 359 13.20 30.60 -2.93
N HIS A 360 13.56 29.51 -3.58
CA HIS A 360 12.63 28.54 -4.13
C HIS A 360 12.63 27.31 -3.22
N SER A 361 11.47 26.79 -2.83
CA SER A 361 11.47 25.61 -1.97
C SER A 361 10.34 24.63 -2.24
N ILE A 362 10.65 23.34 -2.10
CA ILE A 362 9.67 22.26 -2.02
C ILE A 362 9.73 21.70 -0.61
N ILE A 363 8.56 21.53 0.00
CA ILE A 363 8.43 20.89 1.30
C ILE A 363 7.56 19.66 1.14
N ALA A 364 8.16 18.48 1.19
CA ALA A 364 7.40 17.25 1.21
C ALA A 364 6.76 17.02 2.58
N VAL A 365 5.46 16.76 2.58
CA VAL A 365 4.65 16.60 3.77
C VAL A 365 3.81 15.33 3.68
N THR A 366 3.80 14.57 4.77
CA THR A 366 2.97 13.38 4.86
C THR A 366 1.53 13.74 5.23
N GLU A 367 0.58 13.30 4.41
CA GLU A 367 -0.85 13.54 4.60
C GLU A 367 -1.34 12.99 5.95
N GLY A 368 -2.23 13.73 6.62
CA GLY A 368 -2.82 13.32 7.90
C GLY A 368 -1.94 13.54 9.14
N HIS A 369 -0.65 13.85 8.96
CA HIS A 369 0.27 14.13 10.07
C HIS A 369 -0.04 15.46 10.76
N ASP A 370 0.01 15.49 12.10
CA ASP A 370 -0.42 16.66 12.90
C ASP A 370 0.47 17.89 12.70
N SER A 371 1.73 17.67 12.29
CA SER A 371 2.65 18.72 11.88
C SER A 371 2.10 19.56 10.71
N PHE A 372 1.58 18.88 9.68
CA PHE A 372 0.98 19.53 8.54
C PHE A 372 -0.28 20.28 8.90
N LYS A 373 -1.17 19.67 9.70
CA LYS A 373 -2.44 20.30 10.09
C LYS A 373 -2.22 21.66 10.77
N ARG A 374 -1.18 21.75 11.61
CA ARG A 374 -0.80 23.01 12.30
C ARG A 374 -0.36 24.09 11.32
N HIS A 375 0.47 23.75 10.33
CA HIS A 375 1.05 24.73 9.41
C HIS A 375 0.30 24.91 8.10
N ARG A 376 -0.70 24.07 7.81
CA ARG A 376 -1.44 24.08 6.54
C ARG A 376 -2.02 25.44 6.20
N ASN A 377 -2.60 26.15 7.18
CA ASN A 377 -3.16 27.47 6.95
C ASN A 377 -2.07 28.52 6.65
N THR A 378 -0.96 28.48 7.37
CA THR A 378 0.16 29.42 7.19
C THR A 378 0.86 29.20 5.85
N LEU A 379 1.12 27.93 5.49
CA LEU A 379 1.70 27.55 4.20
C LEU A 379 0.71 27.84 3.06
N GLY A 380 -0.54 27.43 3.19
CA GLY A 380 -1.55 27.54 2.13
C GLY A 380 -1.89 28.97 1.74
N THR A 381 -2.00 29.89 2.71
CA THR A 381 -2.27 31.32 2.43
C THR A 381 -1.13 31.99 1.66
N ARG A 382 0.11 31.54 1.84
CA ARG A 382 1.32 32.11 1.21
C ARG A 382 1.74 31.37 -0.07
N ALA A 383 1.55 30.06 -0.14
CA ALA A 383 1.93 29.20 -1.25
C ALA A 383 0.96 29.23 -2.43
N ARG A 384 -0.30 29.68 -2.21
CA ARG A 384 -1.46 29.60 -3.13
C ARG A 384 -1.92 28.20 -3.51
N TYR A 385 -1.01 27.24 -3.67
CA TYR A 385 -1.30 25.89 -4.15
C TYR A 385 -0.72 24.82 -3.23
N GLU A 386 -1.47 23.72 -3.12
CA GLU A 386 -1.01 22.45 -2.56
C GLU A 386 -0.79 21.46 -3.72
N TRP A 387 0.34 20.74 -3.72
CA TRP A 387 0.68 19.77 -4.76
C TRP A 387 0.52 18.36 -4.20
N VAL A 388 -0.52 17.64 -4.60
CA VAL A 388 -0.86 16.33 -4.04
C VAL A 388 -0.46 15.20 -5.00
N ILE A 389 0.29 14.22 -4.51
CA ILE A 389 0.62 13.02 -5.28
C ILE A 389 -0.60 12.11 -5.34
N GLN A 390 -1.08 11.83 -6.56
CA GLN A 390 -2.23 10.96 -6.77
C GLN A 390 -1.88 9.51 -6.45
N GLN A 391 -2.68 8.90 -5.57
CA GLN A 391 -2.67 7.46 -5.28
C GLN A 391 -3.79 6.73 -6.04
N HIS A 392 -4.95 7.40 -6.10
CA HIS A 392 -6.12 7.04 -6.89
C HIS A 392 -6.10 7.92 -8.12
N ALA A 393 -5.35 7.54 -9.15
CA ALA A 393 -5.65 8.12 -10.44
C ALA A 393 -7.10 7.74 -10.75
N THR A 394 -7.88 8.65 -11.34
CA THR A 394 -9.20 8.36 -11.94
C THR A 394 -9.08 7.42 -13.16
N GLU A 395 -8.06 6.58 -13.17
CA GLU A 395 -7.71 5.65 -14.22
C GLU A 395 -8.41 4.32 -13.97
N SER A 396 -8.74 3.60 -15.05
CA SER A 396 -9.31 2.27 -14.93
C SER A 396 -8.29 1.29 -14.34
N ASP A 397 -8.76 0.22 -13.71
CA ASP A 397 -7.92 -0.87 -13.20
C ASP A 397 -6.94 -1.38 -14.27
N ALA A 398 -7.35 -1.41 -15.54
CA ALA A 398 -6.50 -1.80 -16.66
C ALA A 398 -5.35 -0.81 -16.92
N ALA A 399 -5.61 0.49 -16.82
CA ALA A 399 -4.58 1.52 -16.98
C ALA A 399 -3.57 1.49 -15.82
N LEU A 400 -4.04 1.28 -14.58
CA LEU A 400 -3.16 1.12 -13.42
C LEU A 400 -2.28 -0.13 -13.56
N LYS A 401 -2.86 -1.28 -13.92
CA LYS A 401 -2.08 -2.51 -14.18
C LYS A 401 -1.02 -2.29 -15.25
N LYS A 402 -1.37 -1.63 -16.36
CA LYS A 402 -0.41 -1.27 -17.41
C LYS A 402 0.72 -0.38 -16.89
N ARG A 403 0.41 0.64 -16.08
CA ARG A 403 1.40 1.50 -15.45
C ARG A 403 2.35 0.70 -14.54
N VAL A 404 1.83 -0.26 -13.77
CA VAL A 404 2.67 -1.12 -12.93
C VAL A 404 3.55 -2.05 -13.76
N VAL A 405 3.07 -2.56 -14.90
CA VAL A 405 3.88 -3.33 -15.86
C VAL A 405 5.04 -2.48 -16.39
N ASP A 406 4.77 -1.23 -16.78
CA ASP A 406 5.81 -0.30 -17.24
C ASP A 406 6.83 0.03 -16.15
N PHE A 407 6.35 0.26 -14.93
CA PHE A 407 7.18 0.43 -13.74
C PHE A 407 8.08 -0.80 -13.49
N CYS A 408 7.51 -2.02 -13.51
CA CYS A 408 8.27 -3.26 -13.33
C CYS A 408 9.33 -3.45 -14.41
N GLY A 409 8.99 -3.18 -15.67
CA GLY A 409 9.93 -3.26 -16.79
C GLY A 409 11.17 -2.38 -16.61
N ARG A 410 11.01 -1.14 -16.11
CA ARG A 410 12.14 -0.24 -15.85
C ARG A 410 13.05 -0.73 -14.74
N TYR A 411 12.49 -1.22 -13.63
CA TYR A 411 13.30 -1.76 -12.54
C TYR A 411 14.00 -3.07 -12.91
N LEU A 412 13.35 -3.94 -13.68
CA LEU A 412 14.00 -5.13 -14.24
C LEU A 412 15.17 -4.73 -15.16
N ASN A 413 14.95 -3.77 -16.05
CA ASN A 413 16.00 -3.26 -16.93
C ASN A 413 17.21 -2.71 -16.14
N ALA A 414 16.94 -1.88 -15.14
CA ALA A 414 17.97 -1.31 -14.28
C ALA A 414 18.74 -2.40 -13.50
N ALA A 415 18.03 -3.41 -12.96
CA ALA A 415 18.66 -4.52 -12.25
C ALA A 415 19.50 -5.42 -13.18
N ARG A 416 19.15 -5.56 -14.46
CA ARG A 416 19.97 -6.32 -15.42
C ARG A 416 21.25 -5.59 -15.82
N HIS A 417 21.20 -4.27 -15.97
CA HIS A 417 22.40 -3.44 -16.16
C HIS A 417 23.30 -3.41 -14.92
N GLY A 418 22.70 -3.30 -13.73
CA GLY A 418 23.41 -3.16 -12.47
C GLY A 418 23.91 -1.73 -12.21
N ALA A 419 24.20 -1.43 -10.93
CA ALA A 419 24.51 -0.07 -10.47
C ALA A 419 25.71 0.57 -11.20
N ALA A 420 26.79 -0.18 -11.39
CA ALA A 420 28.02 0.33 -12.02
C ALA A 420 27.83 0.67 -13.51
N ALA A 421 26.99 -0.08 -14.24
CA ALA A 421 26.70 0.24 -15.64
C ALA A 421 25.83 1.50 -15.74
N LEU A 422 24.82 1.63 -14.88
CA LEU A 422 23.95 2.80 -14.81
C LEU A 422 24.73 4.09 -14.50
N GLU A 423 25.70 4.03 -13.60
CA GLU A 423 26.59 5.15 -13.28
C GLU A 423 27.46 5.55 -14.50
N LYS A 424 28.02 4.57 -15.22
CA LYS A 424 28.75 4.84 -16.48
C LYS A 424 27.87 5.50 -17.53
N TYR A 425 26.65 5.01 -17.73
CA TYR A 425 25.70 5.65 -18.65
C TYR A 425 25.42 7.09 -18.24
N HIS A 426 25.16 7.32 -16.95
CA HIS A 426 24.89 8.65 -16.42
C HIS A 426 26.05 9.63 -16.69
N HIS A 427 27.30 9.22 -16.51
CA HIS A 427 28.47 10.06 -16.79
C HIS A 427 28.71 10.33 -18.28
N GLN A 428 28.21 9.46 -19.17
CA GLN A 428 28.35 9.60 -20.62
C GLN A 428 27.25 10.47 -21.25
N GLN A 429 26.21 10.86 -20.51
CA GLN A 429 25.15 11.70 -21.04
C GLN A 429 25.51 13.18 -20.99
N ASP A 430 25.25 13.90 -22.09
CA ASP A 430 25.30 15.35 -22.13
C ASP A 430 24.18 15.96 -21.27
N GLY A 431 24.48 17.09 -20.61
CA GLY A 431 23.63 17.70 -19.58
C GLY A 431 22.21 18.06 -20.03
N GLN A 432 21.98 18.30 -21.32
CA GLN A 432 20.72 18.89 -21.82
C GLN A 432 19.54 17.91 -22.03
N GLN A 433 19.78 16.64 -22.37
CA GLN A 433 18.70 15.67 -22.65
C GLN A 433 19.04 14.31 -22.06
N TYR A 434 18.21 13.85 -21.11
CA TYR A 434 18.31 12.48 -20.63
C TYR A 434 17.90 11.55 -21.75
N ARG A 435 18.81 10.68 -22.18
CA ARG A 435 18.43 9.57 -23.04
C ARG A 435 17.94 8.45 -22.16
N ASP A 436 16.84 7.83 -22.56
CA ASP A 436 16.38 6.61 -21.94
C ASP A 436 17.50 5.57 -21.98
N ILE A 437 17.63 4.81 -20.89
CA ILE A 437 18.64 3.76 -20.81
C ILE A 437 18.28 2.68 -21.82
N PRO A 438 19.26 2.20 -22.60
CA PRO A 438 18.98 1.16 -23.56
C PRO A 438 18.37 -0.07 -22.87
N VAL A 439 17.47 -0.74 -23.59
CA VAL A 439 16.95 -2.02 -23.15
C VAL A 439 18.13 -2.99 -23.02
N TRP A 440 18.30 -3.59 -21.84
CA TRP A 440 19.32 -4.60 -21.59
C TRP A 440 19.01 -5.84 -22.41
N GLN A 441 20.03 -6.36 -23.08
CA GLN A 441 19.92 -7.49 -23.98
C GLN A 441 21.09 -8.44 -23.80
N ASP A 442 20.79 -9.73 -23.82
CA ASP A 442 21.79 -10.79 -23.94
C ASP A 442 21.81 -11.28 -25.39
N GLN A 443 22.93 -11.04 -26.08
CA GLN A 443 23.06 -11.35 -27.49
C GLN A 443 22.94 -12.87 -27.75
N GLU A 444 23.42 -13.72 -26.83
CA GLU A 444 23.33 -15.17 -27.00
C GLU A 444 21.87 -15.66 -26.96
N VAL A 445 21.05 -15.04 -26.11
CA VAL A 445 19.61 -15.36 -26.01
C VAL A 445 18.85 -14.83 -27.23
N LEU A 446 19.19 -13.64 -27.73
CA LEU A 446 18.52 -13.03 -28.88
C LEU A 446 18.84 -13.72 -30.21
N GLU A 447 20.07 -14.21 -30.37
CA GLU A 447 20.50 -14.95 -31.57
C GLU A 447 20.05 -16.42 -31.55
N SER A 448 19.63 -16.93 -30.39
CA SER A 448 19.14 -18.30 -30.24
C SER A 448 17.73 -18.48 -30.78
N GLU A 449 17.57 -19.37 -31.77
CA GLU A 449 16.27 -19.76 -32.34
C GLU A 449 15.31 -20.37 -31.31
N SER A 450 15.84 -20.94 -30.22
CA SER A 450 15.01 -21.52 -29.15
C SER A 450 14.70 -20.55 -28.01
N ALA A 451 15.65 -19.69 -27.63
CA ALA A 451 15.52 -18.86 -26.43
C ALA A 451 14.81 -17.52 -26.71
N ALA A 452 15.00 -16.93 -27.89
CA ALA A 452 14.36 -15.67 -28.24
C ALA A 452 12.81 -15.73 -28.26
N PRO A 453 12.17 -16.77 -28.83
CA PRO A 453 10.71 -16.92 -28.75
C PRO A 453 10.21 -17.12 -27.32
N VAL A 454 10.97 -17.87 -26.50
CA VAL A 454 10.66 -18.08 -25.08
C VAL A 454 10.71 -16.74 -24.34
N LEU A 455 11.71 -15.90 -24.55
CA LEU A 455 11.77 -14.56 -23.94
C LEU A 455 10.57 -13.70 -24.38
N ALA A 456 10.23 -13.73 -25.66
CA ALA A 456 9.10 -12.98 -26.21
C ALA A 456 7.76 -13.41 -25.61
N SER A 457 7.60 -14.68 -25.23
CA SER A 457 6.38 -15.19 -24.60
C SER A 457 6.02 -14.52 -23.27
N PHE A 458 7.03 -14.08 -22.51
CA PHE A 458 6.83 -13.35 -21.26
C PHE A 458 6.38 -11.89 -21.51
N GLY A 459 6.45 -11.40 -22.74
CA GLY A 459 6.02 -10.08 -23.12
C GLY A 459 6.97 -8.96 -22.67
N PHE A 460 6.59 -7.74 -23.04
CA PHE A 460 7.42 -6.54 -22.87
C PHE A 460 6.59 -5.41 -22.26
N SER A 461 7.27 -4.48 -21.59
CA SER A 461 6.67 -3.20 -21.22
C SER A 461 6.45 -2.31 -22.44
N SER A 462 5.71 -1.20 -22.30
CA SER A 462 5.48 -0.22 -23.38
C SER A 462 6.78 0.38 -23.94
N ALA A 463 7.86 0.35 -23.17
CA ALA A 463 9.20 0.81 -23.56
C ALA A 463 10.09 -0.34 -24.10
N GLY A 464 9.55 -1.54 -24.30
CA GLY A 464 10.27 -2.69 -24.86
C GLY A 464 11.13 -3.46 -23.86
N HIS A 465 10.96 -3.25 -22.55
CA HIS A 465 11.72 -4.02 -21.55
C HIS A 465 11.13 -5.43 -21.38
N PRO A 466 11.92 -6.51 -21.53
CA PRO A 466 11.44 -7.88 -21.31
C PRO A 466 10.97 -8.07 -19.86
N LEU A 467 9.81 -8.69 -19.64
CA LEU A 467 9.20 -8.79 -18.31
C LEU A 467 9.61 -10.04 -17.51
N PHE A 468 10.33 -10.98 -18.13
CA PHE A 468 10.82 -12.19 -17.48
C PHE A 468 11.50 -11.89 -16.12
N PRO A 469 11.16 -12.60 -15.03
CA PRO A 469 10.37 -13.84 -14.96
C PRO A 469 8.85 -13.66 -14.90
N PHE A 470 8.35 -12.44 -15.04
CA PHE A 470 6.92 -12.16 -15.05
C PHE A 470 6.39 -12.04 -16.48
N ASN A 471 5.07 -12.01 -16.61
CA ASN A 471 4.36 -11.53 -17.79
C ASN A 471 3.35 -10.43 -17.35
N PRO A 472 2.70 -9.69 -18.28
CA PRO A 472 1.76 -8.64 -17.91
C PRO A 472 0.62 -9.11 -17.00
N VAL A 473 0.20 -10.37 -17.16
CA VAL A 473 -0.88 -10.99 -16.42
C VAL A 473 -0.46 -11.33 -14.98
N ALA A 474 0.74 -11.88 -14.79
CA ALA A 474 1.35 -12.14 -13.48
C ALA A 474 1.51 -10.86 -12.68
N VAL A 475 2.02 -9.78 -13.31
CA VAL A 475 2.07 -8.47 -12.66
C VAL A 475 0.66 -8.01 -12.28
N GLY A 476 -0.32 -8.21 -13.16
CA GLY A 476 -1.73 -7.91 -12.88
C GLY A 476 -2.28 -8.65 -11.65
N GLN A 477 -2.01 -9.95 -11.51
CA GLN A 477 -2.43 -10.75 -10.34
C GLN A 477 -1.74 -10.31 -9.05
N LEU A 478 -0.45 -9.99 -9.12
CA LEU A 478 0.29 -9.45 -7.99
C LEU A 478 -0.22 -8.06 -7.56
N VAL A 479 -0.61 -7.22 -8.51
CA VAL A 479 -1.27 -5.94 -8.23
C VAL A 479 -2.60 -6.14 -7.50
N GLU A 480 -3.43 -7.09 -7.95
CA GLU A 480 -4.69 -7.41 -7.28
C GLU A 480 -4.48 -7.87 -5.82
N ARG A 481 -3.40 -8.60 -5.59
CA ARG A 481 -3.05 -9.11 -4.26
C ARG A 481 -2.50 -8.04 -3.32
N HIS A 482 -1.56 -7.24 -3.78
CA HIS A 482 -0.73 -6.37 -2.92
C HIS A 482 -1.12 -4.89 -2.98
N CYS A 483 -1.92 -4.46 -3.97
CA CYS A 483 -2.28 -3.06 -4.19
C CYS A 483 -3.78 -2.77 -4.00
N ARG A 484 -4.60 -3.76 -3.61
CA ARG A 484 -6.03 -3.59 -3.37
C ARG A 484 -6.30 -3.15 -1.92
N VAL A 485 -6.98 -2.02 -1.76
CA VAL A 485 -7.41 -1.48 -0.47
C VAL A 485 -8.94 -1.60 -0.36
N LYS A 486 -9.45 -2.09 0.78
CA LYS A 486 -10.86 -2.49 0.97
C LYS A 486 -11.89 -1.44 0.53
N ASP A 487 -11.60 -0.15 0.73
CA ASP A 487 -12.54 0.95 0.47
C ASP A 487 -12.20 1.79 -0.77
N GLN A 488 -11.01 1.60 -1.35
CA GLN A 488 -10.49 2.47 -2.42
C GLN A 488 -10.19 1.73 -3.73
N GLY A 489 -10.31 0.39 -3.76
CA GLY A 489 -9.98 -0.39 -4.94
C GLY A 489 -8.48 -0.54 -5.13
N LEU A 490 -8.00 -0.55 -6.38
CA LEU A 490 -6.58 -0.64 -6.69
C LEU A 490 -5.89 0.71 -6.49
N VAL A 491 -4.80 0.70 -5.74
CA VAL A 491 -4.05 1.91 -5.35
C VAL A 491 -2.59 1.77 -5.79
N TYR A 492 -2.07 2.79 -6.46
CA TYR A 492 -0.69 2.78 -6.91
C TYR A 492 0.25 3.21 -5.77
N ILE A 493 0.88 2.24 -5.09
CA ILE A 493 1.84 2.47 -4.01
C ILE A 493 3.22 1.89 -4.42
N PRO A 494 4.14 2.71 -4.98
CA PRO A 494 5.44 2.26 -5.47
C PRO A 494 6.25 1.45 -4.47
N ARG A 495 6.27 1.85 -3.18
CA ARG A 495 7.02 1.12 -2.15
C ARG A 495 6.54 -0.33 -2.01
N ASN A 496 5.21 -0.55 -2.03
CA ASN A 496 4.63 -1.88 -1.93
C ASN A 496 4.90 -2.69 -3.19
N ILE A 497 4.76 -2.08 -4.37
CA ILE A 497 5.07 -2.73 -5.66
C ILE A 497 6.54 -3.17 -5.67
N LEU A 498 7.47 -2.29 -5.30
CA LEU A 498 8.90 -2.61 -5.28
C LEU A 498 9.21 -3.75 -4.31
N ARG A 499 8.62 -3.74 -3.11
CA ARG A 499 8.88 -4.76 -2.10
C ARG A 499 8.29 -6.11 -2.49
N GLU A 500 6.97 -6.14 -2.70
CA GLU A 500 6.19 -7.37 -2.83
C GLU A 500 6.23 -7.97 -4.24
N ILE A 501 6.25 -7.15 -5.30
CA ILE A 501 6.14 -7.64 -6.69
C ILE A 501 7.52 -7.91 -7.29
N LEU A 502 8.54 -7.11 -6.94
CA LEU A 502 9.87 -7.20 -7.55
C LEU A 502 10.92 -7.74 -6.59
N ARG A 503 11.21 -7.02 -5.50
CA ARG A 503 12.39 -7.27 -4.67
C ARG A 503 12.35 -8.64 -3.99
N GLU A 504 11.26 -8.95 -3.27
CA GLU A 504 11.13 -10.23 -2.58
C GLU A 504 11.12 -11.41 -3.58
N PRO A 505 10.29 -11.41 -4.65
CA PRO A 505 10.32 -12.50 -5.62
C PRO A 505 11.66 -12.72 -6.33
N LEU A 506 12.27 -11.65 -6.85
CA LEU A 506 13.51 -11.76 -7.63
C LEU A 506 14.68 -12.23 -6.76
N LYS A 507 14.70 -11.85 -5.48
CA LYS A 507 15.73 -12.24 -4.52
C LYS A 507 15.53 -13.69 -4.04
N ASN A 508 14.31 -14.06 -3.68
CA ASN A 508 14.04 -15.32 -2.99
C ASN A 508 13.97 -16.51 -3.96
N TYR A 509 13.56 -16.29 -5.21
CA TYR A 509 13.26 -17.39 -6.13
C TYR A 509 14.27 -17.63 -7.26
N ARG A 510 15.35 -16.83 -7.37
CA ARG A 510 16.41 -17.05 -8.37
C ARG A 510 16.97 -18.47 -8.33
N GLN A 511 17.34 -18.94 -7.14
CA GLN A 511 17.91 -20.29 -6.99
C GLN A 511 16.89 -21.39 -7.30
N SER A 512 15.63 -21.18 -6.93
CA SER A 512 14.53 -22.11 -7.26
C SER A 512 14.36 -22.22 -8.77
N TYR A 513 14.42 -21.10 -9.50
CA TYR A 513 14.35 -21.07 -10.95
C TYR A 513 15.55 -21.79 -11.61
N LEU A 514 16.78 -21.51 -11.17
CA LEU A 514 17.98 -22.21 -11.66
C LEU A 514 17.90 -23.73 -11.45
N ASN A 515 17.26 -24.17 -10.37
CA ASN A 515 17.05 -25.58 -10.05
C ASN A 515 15.84 -26.20 -10.77
N GLY A 516 15.08 -25.44 -11.58
CA GLY A 516 13.86 -25.92 -12.25
C GLY A 516 12.67 -26.15 -11.31
N GLN A 517 12.69 -25.54 -10.12
CA GLN A 517 11.67 -25.68 -9.06
C GLN A 517 10.73 -24.47 -8.96
N PHE A 518 10.90 -23.46 -9.81
CA PHE A 518 10.02 -22.29 -9.89
C PHE A 518 8.84 -22.52 -10.85
N PRO A 519 7.63 -21.99 -10.60
CA PRO A 519 7.18 -21.35 -9.36
C PRO A 519 7.02 -22.36 -8.21
N PRO A 520 7.17 -21.92 -6.94
CA PRO A 520 6.86 -22.74 -5.76
C PRO A 520 5.35 -22.97 -5.62
N SER A 521 4.95 -23.90 -4.75
CA SER A 521 3.54 -24.08 -4.39
C SER A 521 3.01 -22.86 -3.63
N LYS A 522 1.76 -22.46 -3.94
CA LYS A 522 1.06 -21.31 -3.33
C LYS A 522 1.86 -20.02 -3.42
N TYR A 523 2.46 -19.74 -4.58
CA TYR A 523 3.21 -18.51 -4.83
C TYR A 523 2.42 -17.26 -4.40
N GLU A 524 3.03 -16.42 -3.55
CA GLU A 524 2.43 -15.22 -2.96
C GLU A 524 1.07 -15.43 -2.25
N SER A 525 0.81 -16.66 -1.81
CA SER A 525 -0.48 -17.08 -1.23
C SER A 525 -1.69 -16.81 -2.15
N ILE A 526 -1.47 -16.74 -3.46
CA ILE A 526 -2.54 -16.59 -4.45
C ILE A 526 -3.16 -17.97 -4.68
N VAL A 527 -4.48 -18.07 -4.45
CA VAL A 527 -5.22 -19.33 -4.58
C VAL A 527 -5.72 -19.49 -6.01
N CYS A 528 -5.36 -20.62 -6.61
CA CYS A 528 -5.84 -20.99 -7.94
C CYS A 528 -7.35 -21.22 -7.94
N ASN A 529 -8.05 -20.80 -8.99
CA ASN A 529 -9.47 -21.02 -9.17
C ASN A 529 -9.78 -22.52 -9.12
N GLN A 530 -10.86 -22.90 -8.43
CA GLN A 530 -11.28 -24.29 -8.28
C GLN A 530 -11.54 -24.98 -9.63
N GLU A 531 -12.09 -24.26 -10.61
CA GLU A 531 -12.29 -24.79 -11.97
C GLU A 531 -10.95 -25.26 -12.58
N LEU A 532 -9.90 -24.44 -12.44
CA LEU A 532 -8.55 -24.75 -12.89
C LEU A 532 -7.92 -25.89 -12.05
N GLN A 533 -8.13 -25.89 -10.74
CA GLN A 533 -7.66 -26.98 -9.87
C GLN A 533 -8.29 -28.33 -10.24
N LEU A 534 -9.58 -28.33 -10.60
CA LEU A 534 -10.28 -29.53 -11.07
C LEU A 534 -9.72 -29.99 -12.41
N ARG A 535 -9.50 -29.08 -13.37
CA ARG A 535 -8.84 -29.40 -14.65
C ARG A 535 -7.46 -30.06 -14.44
N VAL A 536 -6.64 -29.50 -13.55
CA VAL A 536 -5.32 -30.07 -13.19
C VAL A 536 -5.43 -31.47 -12.59
N ARG A 537 -6.46 -31.73 -11.78
CA ARG A 537 -6.71 -33.05 -11.17
C ARG A 537 -7.17 -34.07 -12.20
N VAL A 538 -8.08 -33.70 -13.10
CA VAL A 538 -8.63 -34.58 -14.15
C VAL A 538 -7.55 -35.03 -15.12
N GLU A 539 -6.68 -34.10 -15.54
CA GLU A 539 -5.57 -34.37 -16.45
C GLU A 539 -4.41 -35.16 -15.80
N GLY A 540 -4.47 -35.45 -14.50
CA GLY A 540 -3.46 -36.27 -13.81
C GLY A 540 -2.05 -35.67 -13.82
N ILE A 541 -1.94 -34.34 -13.80
CA ILE A 541 -0.67 -33.64 -14.02
C ILE A 541 0.30 -33.81 -12.84
N SER A 542 1.56 -34.06 -13.16
CA SER A 542 2.65 -34.10 -12.18
C SER A 542 2.89 -32.73 -11.54
N GLN A 543 3.12 -32.71 -10.22
CA GLN A 543 3.34 -31.49 -9.43
C GLN A 543 2.16 -30.48 -9.47
N PRO A 544 0.94 -30.92 -9.11
CA PRO A 544 -0.28 -30.13 -9.27
C PRO A 544 -0.23 -28.79 -8.51
N GLU A 545 0.45 -28.73 -7.37
CA GLU A 545 0.54 -27.50 -6.57
C GLU A 545 1.35 -26.37 -7.26
N ARG A 546 2.40 -26.74 -8.01
CA ARG A 546 3.21 -25.79 -8.78
C ARG A 546 2.46 -25.33 -10.03
N VAL A 547 1.79 -26.26 -10.71
CA VAL A 547 0.93 -25.95 -11.86
C VAL A 547 -0.20 -25.02 -11.45
N ASN A 548 -0.87 -25.28 -10.31
CA ASN A 548 -1.88 -24.37 -9.78
C ASN A 548 -1.34 -22.95 -9.56
N SER A 549 -0.10 -22.82 -9.08
CA SER A 549 0.54 -21.51 -8.88
C SER A 549 0.86 -20.83 -10.22
N LEU A 550 1.31 -21.60 -11.22
CA LEU A 550 1.53 -21.13 -12.58
C LEU A 550 0.25 -20.57 -13.20
N LEU A 551 -0.85 -21.33 -13.14
CA LEU A 551 -2.15 -20.95 -13.71
C LEU A 551 -2.77 -19.74 -12.97
N ALA A 552 -2.64 -19.71 -11.64
CA ALA A 552 -3.19 -18.62 -10.83
C ALA A 552 -2.51 -17.28 -11.12
N VAL A 553 -1.19 -17.28 -11.33
CA VAL A 553 -0.41 -16.05 -11.43
C VAL A 553 -0.14 -15.70 -12.90
N TRP A 554 0.53 -16.56 -13.66
CA TRP A 554 0.91 -16.28 -15.06
C TRP A 554 -0.23 -16.50 -16.05
N GLY A 555 -1.19 -17.39 -15.73
CA GLY A 555 -2.40 -17.62 -16.53
C GLY A 555 -3.59 -16.74 -16.14
N GLY A 556 -3.43 -15.81 -15.20
CA GLY A 556 -4.46 -14.83 -14.85
C GLY A 556 -5.63 -15.38 -14.03
N ASN A 557 -5.53 -16.62 -13.53
CA ASN A 557 -6.55 -17.28 -12.72
C ASN A 557 -7.94 -17.40 -13.39
N SER A 558 -7.99 -17.32 -14.71
CA SER A 558 -9.21 -17.43 -15.51
C SER A 558 -9.21 -18.72 -16.34
N ALA A 559 -10.39 -19.18 -16.74
CA ALA A 559 -10.56 -20.38 -17.58
C ALA A 559 -9.84 -20.27 -18.94
N SER A 560 -9.72 -19.06 -19.46
CA SER A 560 -9.06 -18.72 -20.73
C SER A 560 -7.52 -18.67 -20.66
N LEU A 561 -6.93 -18.79 -19.46
CA LEU A 561 -5.47 -18.82 -19.24
C LEU A 561 -4.68 -17.74 -20.00
N ILE A 562 -5.26 -16.54 -20.10
CA ILE A 562 -4.72 -15.43 -20.89
C ILE A 562 -3.29 -15.14 -20.41
N GLY A 563 -2.34 -15.14 -21.34
CA GLY A 563 -0.93 -14.83 -21.06
C GLY A 563 -0.04 -16.03 -20.76
N LEU A 564 -0.59 -17.26 -20.68
CA LEU A 564 0.21 -18.47 -20.58
C LEU A 564 0.36 -19.13 -21.97
N ASN A 565 1.56 -19.62 -22.28
CA ASN A 565 1.80 -20.41 -23.48
C ASN A 565 2.70 -21.62 -23.17
N SER A 566 2.88 -22.51 -24.16
CA SER A 566 3.67 -23.72 -23.97
C SER A 566 5.15 -23.45 -23.64
N ASP A 567 5.69 -22.32 -24.09
CA ASP A 567 7.09 -21.93 -23.87
C ASP A 567 7.33 -21.49 -22.41
N ILE A 568 6.42 -20.72 -21.82
CA ILE A 568 6.46 -20.36 -20.39
C ILE A 568 6.42 -21.62 -19.52
N CYS A 569 5.52 -22.56 -19.84
CA CYS A 569 5.40 -23.83 -19.12
C CYS A 569 6.71 -24.64 -19.17
N ARG A 570 7.36 -24.72 -20.35
CA ARG A 570 8.64 -25.42 -20.51
C ARG A 570 9.78 -24.71 -19.78
N GLU A 571 9.86 -23.39 -19.86
CA GLU A 571 10.93 -22.59 -19.23
C GLU A 571 10.90 -22.70 -17.70
N PHE A 572 9.70 -22.82 -17.10
CA PHE A 572 9.54 -23.08 -15.67
C PHE A 572 9.64 -24.56 -15.28
N GLY A 573 10.00 -25.45 -16.21
CA GLY A 573 10.18 -26.88 -15.92
C GLY A 573 8.86 -27.61 -15.64
N LEU A 574 7.74 -27.10 -16.15
CA LEU A 574 6.39 -27.67 -16.05
C LEU A 574 5.82 -27.99 -17.45
N PRO A 575 6.49 -28.80 -18.28
CA PRO A 575 6.05 -29.05 -19.66
C PRO A 575 4.67 -29.71 -19.74
N HIS A 576 4.29 -30.51 -18.74
CA HIS A 576 2.97 -31.15 -18.67
C HIS A 576 1.81 -30.16 -18.51
N ALA A 577 2.07 -28.95 -18.00
CA ALA A 577 1.05 -27.91 -17.94
C ALA A 577 0.61 -27.41 -19.32
N ALA A 578 1.41 -27.62 -20.37
CA ALA A 578 1.05 -27.25 -21.73
C ALA A 578 -0.16 -28.04 -22.27
N ALA A 579 -0.44 -29.24 -21.73
CA ALA A 579 -1.63 -30.02 -22.09
C ALA A 579 -2.92 -29.24 -21.79
N LEU A 580 -2.92 -28.44 -20.71
CA LEU A 580 -4.07 -27.63 -20.29
C LEU A 580 -4.39 -26.46 -21.24
N LEU A 581 -3.45 -26.09 -22.12
CA LEU A 581 -3.62 -25.01 -23.09
C LEU A 581 -4.27 -25.49 -24.39
N SER A 582 -4.32 -26.81 -24.62
CA SER A 582 -4.65 -27.40 -25.94
C SER A 582 -6.16 -27.56 -26.19
N ASN A 583 -7.01 -27.28 -25.19
CA ASN A 583 -8.47 -27.36 -25.33
C ASN A 583 -9.12 -26.05 -25.77
N ASP A 584 -8.34 -25.01 -26.15
CA ASP A 584 -8.84 -23.67 -26.50
C ASP A 584 -8.44 -23.22 -27.93
N GLN A 585 -7.93 -24.13 -28.77
CA GLN A 585 -7.67 -23.86 -30.20
C GLN A 585 -8.30 -24.94 -31.10
N GLY A 586 -9.59 -24.77 -31.38
CA GLY A 586 -10.26 -25.45 -32.47
C GLY A 586 -10.00 -24.76 -33.81
N GLY A 587 -9.24 -25.44 -34.67
CA GLY A 587 -9.37 -25.34 -36.13
C GLY A 587 -8.37 -24.46 -36.86
N ASP A 588 -7.18 -25.01 -37.14
CA ASP A 588 -6.53 -24.74 -38.43
C ASP A 588 -5.64 -25.91 -38.83
N LYS A 589 -6.13 -26.73 -39.78
CA LYS A 589 -5.32 -27.55 -40.68
C LYS A 589 -6.06 -27.88 -41.97
N ASP A 590 -5.43 -27.41 -43.03
CA ASP A 590 -5.25 -27.99 -44.36
C ASP A 590 -6.34 -27.79 -45.42
N ASP A 591 -5.97 -26.94 -46.39
CA ASP A 591 -6.41 -26.90 -47.78
C ASP A 591 -6.38 -28.30 -48.43
N ASP A 592 -7.47 -28.69 -49.10
CA ASP A 592 -7.52 -28.90 -50.56
C ASP A 592 -8.86 -29.54 -51.01
N ASP A 593 -9.22 -29.17 -52.25
CA ASP A 593 -10.20 -29.74 -53.19
C ASP A 593 -11.65 -29.20 -53.23
N ASP A 594 -11.84 -28.35 -54.25
CA ASP A 594 -13.05 -28.09 -55.04
C ASP A 594 -13.85 -29.37 -55.35
N ASP A 595 -15.18 -29.35 -55.13
CA ASP A 595 -16.11 -29.57 -56.26
C ASP A 595 -17.51 -29.01 -55.98
N LYS A 596 -18.12 -28.51 -57.05
CA LYS A 596 -19.41 -27.80 -57.10
C LYS A 596 -20.59 -28.75 -56.92
N ASN A 597 -21.65 -28.29 -56.24
CA ASN A 597 -23.01 -28.34 -56.77
C ASN A 597 -23.98 -27.44 -55.98
N GLU A 598 -24.69 -26.60 -56.73
CA GLU A 598 -25.84 -25.82 -56.30
C GLU A 598 -27.04 -26.74 -56.01
N ASP A 599 -27.73 -26.55 -54.88
CA ASP A 599 -29.19 -26.54 -54.88
C ASP A 599 -29.74 -25.66 -53.76
N ASN A 600 -30.80 -24.92 -54.09
CA ASN A 600 -31.44 -23.91 -53.26
C ASN A 600 -32.35 -24.54 -52.20
N GLY A 601 -32.18 -24.12 -50.95
CA GLY A 601 -33.16 -24.33 -49.89
C GLY A 601 -33.11 -23.17 -48.89
N GLU A 602 -34.12 -22.32 -48.92
CA GLU A 602 -34.36 -21.29 -47.89
C GLU A 602 -34.44 -21.95 -46.51
N VAL A 603 -33.51 -21.62 -45.61
CA VAL A 603 -33.66 -21.87 -44.17
C VAL A 603 -33.21 -20.63 -43.42
N GLU A 604 -34.04 -20.28 -42.45
CA GLU A 604 -33.94 -19.15 -41.55
C GLU A 604 -32.59 -19.06 -40.85
N SER A 605 -32.15 -17.83 -40.64
CA SER A 605 -30.93 -17.45 -39.94
C SER A 605 -30.83 -18.05 -38.53
N GLU A 606 -30.04 -19.10 -38.37
CA GLU A 606 -29.49 -19.51 -37.08
C GLU A 606 -28.27 -18.63 -36.77
N LYS A 607 -28.28 -18.01 -35.59
CA LYS A 607 -27.18 -17.20 -35.08
C LYS A 607 -26.09 -18.12 -34.54
N ASP A 608 -24.88 -17.93 -35.05
CA ASP A 608 -23.64 -18.29 -34.37
C ASP A 608 -23.62 -17.73 -32.95
N ASN A 609 -23.57 -18.61 -31.95
CA ASN A 609 -23.37 -18.28 -30.55
C ASN A 609 -21.90 -18.52 -30.19
N ASN A 610 -21.08 -17.47 -30.24
CA ASN A 610 -19.77 -17.46 -29.58
C ASN A 610 -19.56 -16.14 -28.82
N SER A 611 -20.18 -16.05 -27.66
CA SER A 611 -19.85 -15.13 -26.57
C SER A 611 -20.45 -15.70 -25.28
N GLU A 612 -19.66 -15.94 -24.22
CA GLU A 612 -20.21 -16.28 -22.91
C GLU A 612 -21.25 -15.21 -22.50
N ASP A 613 -22.52 -15.60 -22.38
CA ASP A 613 -23.61 -14.67 -22.14
C ASP A 613 -23.43 -13.92 -20.82
N GLN A 614 -23.69 -12.61 -20.83
CA GLN A 614 -23.49 -11.68 -19.72
C GLN A 614 -24.12 -12.13 -18.38
N VAL A 615 -25.14 -13.00 -18.46
CA VAL A 615 -25.81 -13.64 -17.33
C VAL A 615 -24.89 -14.64 -16.60
N ILE A 616 -24.20 -15.51 -17.32
CA ILE A 616 -23.28 -16.52 -16.76
C ILE A 616 -22.07 -15.82 -16.13
N VAL A 617 -21.54 -14.80 -16.80
CA VAL A 617 -20.42 -13.98 -16.29
C VAL A 617 -20.77 -13.32 -14.95
N ASN A 618 -21.99 -12.78 -14.81
CA ASN A 618 -22.47 -12.17 -13.57
C ASN A 618 -22.59 -13.21 -12.43
N TRP A 619 -23.11 -14.40 -12.74
CA TRP A 619 -23.19 -15.49 -11.78
C TRP A 619 -21.79 -15.98 -11.35
N LYS A 620 -20.85 -16.14 -12.28
CA LYS A 620 -19.46 -16.54 -11.99
C LYS A 620 -18.80 -15.59 -11.00
N ALA A 621 -18.85 -14.28 -11.26
CA ALA A 621 -18.31 -13.25 -10.37
C ALA A 621 -18.98 -13.24 -8.98
N THR A 622 -20.29 -13.51 -8.92
CA THR A 622 -21.03 -13.50 -7.66
C THR A 622 -20.71 -14.71 -6.79
N LEU A 623 -20.70 -15.90 -7.39
CA LEU A 623 -20.36 -17.13 -6.71
C LEU A 623 -18.89 -17.10 -6.25
N GLU A 624 -18.00 -16.46 -7.02
CA GLU A 624 -16.57 -16.34 -6.67
C GLU A 624 -16.39 -15.46 -5.43
N LYS A 625 -17.10 -14.32 -5.37
CA LYS A 625 -17.15 -13.48 -4.17
C LYS A 625 -17.71 -14.21 -2.96
N TRP A 626 -18.70 -15.08 -3.14
CA TRP A 626 -19.28 -15.88 -2.07
C TRP A 626 -18.31 -16.94 -1.54
N ASN A 627 -17.61 -17.64 -2.44
CA ASN A 627 -16.57 -18.63 -2.09
C ASN A 627 -15.40 -17.99 -1.30
N GLN A 628 -15.01 -16.76 -1.65
CA GLN A 628 -13.94 -16.00 -0.98
C GLN A 628 -14.32 -15.46 0.42
N GLY A 629 -15.49 -15.78 0.98
CA GLY A 629 -15.92 -15.29 2.30
C GLY A 629 -16.95 -14.17 2.27
N GLY A 630 -17.42 -13.75 1.08
CA GLY A 630 -18.52 -12.80 0.95
C GLY A 630 -19.88 -13.39 1.33
N ASN A 631 -20.88 -12.54 1.48
CA ASN A 631 -22.28 -12.97 1.64
C ASN A 631 -22.99 -13.05 0.29
N LEU A 632 -23.89 -14.02 0.12
CA LEU A 632 -24.74 -14.13 -1.08
C LEU A 632 -26.02 -13.29 -0.93
N GLU A 633 -26.37 -12.52 -1.96
CA GLU A 633 -27.61 -11.73 -1.99
C GLU A 633 -28.86 -12.64 -1.92
N GLN A 634 -29.88 -12.24 -1.17
CA GLN A 634 -31.08 -13.06 -0.94
C GLN A 634 -31.81 -13.48 -2.22
N LYS A 635 -31.87 -12.62 -3.25
CA LYS A 635 -32.51 -12.96 -4.52
C LYS A 635 -31.79 -14.11 -5.22
N LYS A 636 -30.46 -14.06 -5.25
CA LYS A 636 -29.61 -15.11 -5.84
C LYS A 636 -29.61 -16.38 -5.00
N ALA A 637 -29.57 -16.24 -3.68
CA ALA A 637 -29.72 -17.37 -2.77
C ALA A 637 -31.07 -18.08 -2.96
N LEU A 638 -32.17 -17.34 -3.12
CA LEU A 638 -33.49 -17.93 -3.38
C LEU A 638 -33.55 -18.66 -4.72
N HIS A 639 -32.89 -18.13 -5.75
CA HIS A 639 -32.78 -18.80 -7.05
C HIS A 639 -32.01 -20.12 -6.95
N LEU A 640 -30.84 -20.16 -6.29
CA LEU A 640 -30.10 -21.41 -6.09
C LEU A 640 -30.88 -22.43 -5.27
N ARG A 641 -31.57 -22.00 -4.20
CA ARG A 641 -32.41 -22.90 -3.39
C ARG A 641 -33.54 -23.53 -4.21
N LYS A 642 -34.12 -22.77 -5.13
CA LYS A 642 -35.14 -23.28 -6.05
C LYS A 642 -34.57 -24.36 -6.97
N LEU A 643 -33.42 -24.10 -7.60
CA LEU A 643 -32.75 -25.06 -8.50
C LEU A 643 -32.38 -26.37 -7.78
N ILE A 644 -31.89 -26.27 -6.54
CA ILE A 644 -31.56 -27.43 -5.70
C ILE A 644 -32.82 -28.26 -5.42
N LEU A 645 -33.93 -27.62 -5.02
CA LEU A 645 -35.17 -28.32 -4.73
C LEU A 645 -35.77 -28.97 -5.97
N GLU A 646 -35.87 -28.26 -7.09
CA GLU A 646 -36.41 -28.79 -8.35
C GLU A 646 -35.60 -30.01 -8.80
N THR A 647 -34.27 -29.94 -8.69
CA THR A 647 -33.41 -31.08 -9.02
C THR A 647 -33.66 -32.26 -8.09
N LEU A 648 -33.66 -32.06 -6.77
CA LEU A 648 -33.89 -33.13 -5.79
C LEU A 648 -35.26 -33.80 -5.96
N PHE A 649 -36.31 -33.02 -6.19
CA PHE A 649 -37.65 -33.55 -6.46
C PHE A 649 -37.71 -34.35 -7.76
N SER A 650 -36.96 -33.95 -8.79
CA SER A 650 -36.91 -34.68 -10.07
C SER A 650 -36.08 -35.96 -10.03
N ARG A 651 -35.04 -36.01 -9.17
CA ARG A 651 -34.13 -37.16 -9.05
C ARG A 651 -34.70 -38.31 -8.25
N ILE A 652 -35.46 -38.01 -7.20
CA ILE A 652 -35.99 -39.02 -6.29
C ILE A 652 -37.28 -39.62 -6.87
N ASP A 653 -37.32 -40.94 -6.99
CA ASP A 653 -38.55 -41.66 -7.32
C ASP A 653 -39.46 -41.78 -6.08
N TRP A 654 -40.34 -40.80 -5.91
CA TRP A 654 -41.28 -40.73 -4.78
C TRP A 654 -42.37 -41.82 -4.82
N SER A 655 -42.63 -42.41 -5.99
CA SER A 655 -43.61 -43.50 -6.11
C SER A 655 -43.15 -44.75 -5.37
N THR A 656 -41.85 -45.01 -5.38
CA THR A 656 -41.22 -46.10 -4.61
C THR A 656 -41.25 -45.83 -3.09
N GLU A 657 -41.32 -44.57 -2.67
CA GLU A 657 -41.41 -44.16 -1.27
C GLU A 657 -42.85 -44.05 -0.73
N LEU A 658 -43.85 -44.34 -1.58
CA LEU A 658 -45.28 -44.27 -1.24
C LEU A 658 -45.73 -42.87 -0.77
N LEU A 659 -45.08 -41.80 -1.25
CA LEU A 659 -45.41 -40.41 -0.93
C LEU A 659 -46.07 -39.73 -2.12
N ASP A 660 -47.19 -39.04 -1.89
CA ASP A 660 -47.79 -38.09 -2.84
C ASP A 660 -47.40 -36.68 -2.40
N ILE A 661 -46.34 -36.15 -3.01
CA ILE A 661 -45.74 -34.89 -2.58
C ILE A 661 -46.61 -33.73 -3.06
N SER A 662 -47.34 -33.12 -2.13
CA SER A 662 -48.07 -31.86 -2.37
C SER A 662 -47.19 -30.61 -2.23
N LEU A 663 -45.90 -30.77 -1.91
CA LEU A 663 -44.89 -29.71 -1.85
C LEU A 663 -44.53 -29.23 -3.26
N THR A 664 -45.28 -28.24 -3.77
CA THR A 664 -44.84 -27.50 -4.95
C THR A 664 -43.58 -26.70 -4.61
N ALA A 665 -42.49 -26.91 -5.34
CA ALA A 665 -41.21 -26.20 -5.20
C ALA A 665 -41.30 -24.67 -5.37
N SER A 666 -42.49 -24.11 -5.62
CA SER A 666 -42.76 -22.70 -5.88
C SER A 666 -43.06 -21.87 -4.62
N SER A 667 -43.23 -22.48 -3.45
CA SER A 667 -43.45 -21.74 -2.21
C SER A 667 -42.14 -21.21 -1.63
N ALA A 668 -42.01 -19.88 -1.50
CA ALA A 668 -40.85 -19.22 -0.89
C ALA A 668 -40.52 -19.74 0.52
N THR A 669 -41.51 -20.30 1.20
CA THR A 669 -41.39 -20.91 2.53
C THR A 669 -40.60 -22.23 2.51
N ILE A 670 -40.75 -23.04 1.46
CA ILE A 670 -40.04 -24.32 1.26
C ILE A 670 -38.63 -24.06 0.76
N ALA A 671 -38.46 -23.12 -0.18
CA ALA A 671 -37.14 -22.69 -0.63
C ALA A 671 -36.27 -22.23 0.55
N GLY A 672 -36.83 -21.51 1.53
CA GLY A 672 -36.12 -21.08 2.74
C GLY A 672 -35.60 -22.21 3.65
N ARG A 673 -36.05 -23.45 3.47
CA ARG A 673 -35.63 -24.63 4.26
C ARG A 673 -34.35 -25.29 3.76
N VAL A 674 -33.82 -24.88 2.60
CA VAL A 674 -32.46 -25.24 2.15
C VAL A 674 -31.47 -24.24 2.73
N ARG A 675 -30.61 -24.70 3.63
CA ARG A 675 -29.60 -23.83 4.26
C ARG A 675 -28.35 -23.78 3.39
N LEU A 676 -28.01 -22.57 2.95
CA LEU A 676 -26.77 -22.25 2.25
C LEU A 676 -25.80 -21.56 3.21
N PRO A 677 -24.49 -21.82 3.13
CA PRO A 677 -23.50 -21.20 4.00
C PRO A 677 -23.43 -19.68 3.78
N ARG A 678 -23.19 -18.91 4.86
CA ARG A 678 -22.97 -17.45 4.80
C ARG A 678 -24.10 -16.66 4.12
N VAL A 679 -25.35 -17.12 4.29
CA VAL A 679 -26.57 -16.39 3.91
C VAL A 679 -27.36 -16.02 5.16
N LEU A 680 -27.73 -14.75 5.31
CA LEU A 680 -28.47 -14.26 6.47
C LEU A 680 -29.91 -14.79 6.46
N VAL A 681 -30.20 -15.87 7.18
CA VAL A 681 -31.58 -16.40 7.29
C VAL A 681 -32.00 -16.38 8.76
N ASN A 682 -33.26 -16.01 9.04
CA ASN A 682 -33.88 -16.29 10.32
C ASN A 682 -33.86 -17.81 10.53
N LYS A 683 -33.27 -18.29 11.64
CA LYS A 683 -33.17 -19.73 11.95
C LYS A 683 -34.57 -20.36 11.91
N GLN A 684 -34.91 -21.02 10.81
CA GLN A 684 -36.09 -21.88 10.73
C GLN A 684 -35.81 -23.17 11.50
N SER A 685 -36.78 -23.62 12.29
CA SER A 685 -36.62 -24.70 13.26
C SER A 685 -36.35 -26.08 12.65
N ARG A 686 -36.63 -26.29 11.35
CA ARG A 686 -36.51 -27.59 10.65
C ARG A 686 -36.07 -27.42 9.17
N PRO A 687 -34.75 -27.45 8.86
CA PRO A 687 -34.26 -27.44 7.49
C PRO A 687 -34.55 -28.77 6.77
N LEU A 688 -34.66 -28.75 5.44
CA LEU A 688 -34.81 -29.96 4.61
C LEU A 688 -33.44 -30.54 4.24
N VAL A 689 -32.45 -29.68 3.98
CA VAL A 689 -31.03 -30.00 3.81
C VAL A 689 -30.21 -28.85 4.37
N GLU A 690 -29.11 -29.19 5.04
CA GLU A 690 -28.09 -28.23 5.44
C GLU A 690 -26.80 -28.43 4.63
N ILE A 691 -26.48 -27.47 3.78
CA ILE A 691 -25.33 -27.55 2.89
C ILE A 691 -24.11 -26.97 3.61
N GLU A 692 -23.08 -27.79 3.77
CA GLU A 692 -21.79 -27.37 4.31
C GLU A 692 -21.02 -26.48 3.34
N ASP A 693 -20.13 -25.66 3.90
CA ASP A 693 -19.26 -24.74 3.14
C ASP A 693 -18.08 -25.50 2.53
N THR A 694 -18.37 -26.31 1.51
CA THR A 694 -17.39 -27.13 0.82
C THR A 694 -16.90 -26.48 -0.48
N PRO A 695 -15.64 -26.70 -0.88
CA PRO A 695 -15.13 -26.25 -2.17
C PRO A 695 -15.99 -26.69 -3.37
N GLU A 696 -16.60 -27.86 -3.28
CA GLU A 696 -17.39 -28.49 -4.35
C GLU A 696 -18.75 -27.81 -4.57
N LEU A 697 -19.26 -27.08 -3.56
CA LEU A 697 -20.53 -26.35 -3.62
C LEU A 697 -20.52 -25.28 -4.72
N TYR A 698 -19.40 -24.57 -4.87
CA TYR A 698 -19.27 -23.50 -5.86
C TYR A 698 -19.39 -24.06 -7.29
N SER A 699 -18.63 -25.11 -7.59
CA SER A 699 -18.67 -25.77 -8.90
C SER A 699 -20.06 -26.33 -9.21
N ALA A 700 -20.71 -26.93 -8.21
CA ALA A 700 -22.07 -27.46 -8.38
C ALA A 700 -23.08 -26.34 -8.63
N CYS A 701 -22.99 -25.20 -7.92
CA CYS A 701 -23.87 -24.05 -8.13
C CYS A 701 -23.66 -23.40 -9.50
N LEU A 702 -22.42 -23.32 -9.98
CA LEU A 702 -22.14 -22.81 -11.33
C LEU A 702 -22.68 -23.76 -12.40
N ALA A 703 -22.49 -25.07 -12.23
CA ALA A 703 -23.05 -26.09 -13.11
C ALA A 703 -24.59 -26.05 -13.15
N MET A 704 -25.25 -25.86 -11.99
CA MET A 704 -26.71 -25.69 -11.91
C MET A 704 -27.18 -24.46 -12.69
N VAL A 705 -26.50 -23.32 -12.55
CA VAL A 705 -26.85 -22.09 -13.27
C VAL A 705 -26.64 -22.23 -14.77
N ARG A 706 -25.57 -22.91 -15.21
CA ARG A 706 -25.33 -23.18 -16.62
C ARG A 706 -26.36 -24.15 -17.19
N PHE A 707 -26.74 -25.19 -16.45
CA PHE A 707 -27.79 -26.11 -16.86
C PHE A 707 -29.16 -25.43 -16.92
N ASP A 708 -29.52 -24.57 -15.95
CA ASP A 708 -30.74 -23.77 -15.97
C ASP A 708 -30.76 -22.78 -17.16
N TYR A 709 -29.60 -22.28 -17.57
CA TYR A 709 -29.48 -21.39 -18.72
C TYR A 709 -29.59 -22.12 -20.06
N TYR A 710 -28.77 -23.16 -20.28
CA TYR A 710 -28.68 -23.87 -21.55
C TYR A 710 -29.74 -24.96 -21.73
N GLN A 711 -30.42 -25.36 -20.65
CA GLN A 711 -31.43 -26.44 -20.62
C GLN A 711 -30.93 -27.78 -21.20
N SER A 712 -29.61 -27.93 -21.31
CA SER A 712 -28.91 -29.05 -21.94
C SER A 712 -27.46 -29.09 -21.47
N TRP A 713 -26.81 -30.25 -21.64
CA TRP A 713 -25.38 -30.43 -21.36
C TRP A 713 -24.52 -30.32 -22.64
N THR A 714 -25.03 -29.71 -23.71
CA THR A 714 -24.39 -29.67 -25.03
C THR A 714 -23.51 -28.44 -25.25
N TYR A 715 -23.02 -27.82 -24.17
CA TYR A 715 -22.13 -26.65 -24.22
C TYR A 715 -20.67 -27.05 -23.91
N GLU A 716 -19.73 -26.20 -24.31
CA GLU A 716 -18.30 -26.44 -24.11
C GLU A 716 -17.91 -26.48 -22.62
N GLY A 717 -17.16 -27.52 -22.21
CA GLY A 717 -16.79 -27.75 -20.81
C GLY A 717 -17.88 -28.38 -19.93
N SER A 718 -19.02 -28.80 -20.52
CA SER A 718 -20.14 -29.40 -19.79
C SER A 718 -19.80 -30.70 -19.06
N GLU A 719 -18.75 -31.43 -19.48
CA GLU A 719 -18.33 -32.68 -18.83
C GLU A 719 -17.90 -32.48 -17.37
N ILE A 720 -17.19 -31.38 -17.10
CA ILE A 720 -16.74 -31.00 -15.76
C ILE A 720 -17.95 -30.56 -14.91
N ASP A 721 -18.83 -29.75 -15.50
CA ASP A 721 -20.04 -29.27 -14.83
C ASP A 721 -21.02 -30.42 -14.54
N TYR A 722 -21.14 -31.39 -15.45
CA TYR A 722 -21.94 -32.60 -15.28
C TYR A 722 -21.43 -33.45 -14.11
N ALA A 723 -20.11 -33.67 -14.03
CA ALA A 723 -19.50 -34.42 -12.94
C ALA A 723 -19.68 -33.72 -11.58
N ALA A 724 -19.44 -32.40 -11.53
CA ALA A 724 -19.63 -31.60 -10.32
C ALA A 724 -21.11 -31.56 -9.87
N TYR A 725 -22.03 -31.45 -10.84
CA TYR A 725 -23.48 -31.46 -10.59
C TYR A 725 -23.93 -32.80 -9.99
N HIS A 726 -23.60 -33.93 -10.61
CA HIS A 726 -24.00 -35.25 -10.11
C HIS A 726 -23.35 -35.60 -8.77
N SER A 727 -22.04 -35.38 -8.63
CA SER A 727 -21.33 -35.67 -7.38
C SER A 727 -21.89 -34.88 -6.19
N PHE A 728 -22.35 -33.65 -6.41
CA PHE A 728 -22.95 -32.83 -5.36
C PHE A 728 -24.31 -33.38 -4.91
N PHE A 729 -25.20 -33.66 -5.86
CA PHE A 729 -26.55 -34.14 -5.54
C PHE A 729 -26.52 -35.54 -4.89
N ASP A 730 -25.65 -36.44 -5.33
CA ASP A 730 -25.50 -37.76 -4.74
C ASP A 730 -25.13 -37.69 -3.24
N GLY A 731 -24.43 -36.62 -2.83
CA GLY A 731 -24.05 -36.38 -1.44
C GLY A 731 -25.18 -35.87 -0.55
N ILE A 732 -26.17 -35.15 -1.09
CA ILE A 732 -27.25 -34.50 -0.32
C ILE A 732 -28.62 -35.18 -0.48
N GLU A 733 -28.79 -36.04 -1.47
CA GLU A 733 -30.07 -36.68 -1.81
C GLU A 733 -30.62 -37.55 -0.66
N SER A 734 -29.75 -38.34 -0.01
CA SER A 734 -30.14 -39.23 1.08
C SER A 734 -30.66 -38.47 2.31
N GLU A 735 -30.03 -37.34 2.64
CA GLU A 735 -30.44 -36.48 3.76
C GLU A 735 -31.79 -35.82 3.46
N PHE A 736 -31.93 -35.23 2.27
CA PHE A 736 -33.18 -34.60 1.84
C PHE A 736 -34.34 -35.59 1.89
N LYS A 737 -34.15 -36.76 1.29
CA LYS A 737 -35.15 -37.84 1.23
C LYS A 737 -35.60 -38.25 2.63
N LEU A 738 -34.66 -38.48 3.55
CA LEU A 738 -34.97 -38.88 4.92
C LEU A 738 -35.79 -37.80 5.67
N ASN A 739 -35.42 -36.53 5.50
CA ASN A 739 -36.09 -35.41 6.16
C ASN A 739 -37.53 -35.22 5.66
N VAL A 740 -37.76 -35.35 4.36
CA VAL A 740 -39.11 -35.26 3.76
C VAL A 740 -39.99 -36.42 4.24
N VAL A 741 -39.48 -37.66 4.21
CA VAL A 741 -40.24 -38.85 4.68
C VAL A 741 -40.61 -38.75 6.16
N ASN A 742 -39.71 -38.22 7.00
CA ASN A 742 -39.98 -38.05 8.43
C ASN A 742 -41.06 -36.99 8.69
N GLU A 743 -41.10 -35.90 7.91
CA GLU A 743 -42.11 -34.85 8.05
C GLU A 743 -43.50 -35.38 7.68
N GLU A 744 -43.63 -36.09 6.56
CA GLU A 744 -44.88 -36.72 6.14
C GLU A 744 -45.39 -37.76 7.16
N ARG A 745 -44.47 -38.53 7.77
CA ARG A 745 -44.83 -39.46 8.85
C ARG A 745 -45.35 -38.74 10.10
N GLU A 746 -44.78 -37.59 10.47
CA GLU A 746 -45.26 -36.79 11.59
C GLU A 746 -46.65 -36.21 11.32
N GLU A 747 -46.90 -35.71 10.10
CA GLU A 747 -48.22 -35.21 9.69
C GLU A 747 -49.28 -36.31 9.65
N LEU A 748 -48.95 -37.50 9.14
CA LEU A 748 -49.85 -38.66 9.20
C LEU A 748 -50.21 -39.03 10.64
N VAL A 749 -49.24 -38.99 11.56
CA VAL A 749 -49.49 -39.25 12.99
C VAL A 749 -50.37 -38.17 13.63
N SER A 750 -50.24 -36.89 13.25
CA SER A 750 -51.13 -35.85 13.74
C SER A 750 -52.55 -35.99 13.18
N ILE A 751 -52.69 -36.29 11.89
CA ILE A 751 -54.00 -36.52 11.24
C ILE A 751 -54.72 -37.71 11.87
N VAL A 752 -54.00 -38.81 12.14
CA VAL A 752 -54.57 -39.99 12.81
C VAL A 752 -55.01 -39.67 14.24
N LYS A 753 -54.24 -38.86 14.99
CA LYS A 753 -54.65 -38.39 16.33
C LYS A 753 -55.90 -37.51 16.28
N ASP A 754 -55.98 -36.59 15.32
CA ASP A 754 -57.13 -35.70 15.18
C ASP A 754 -58.39 -36.47 14.77
N LEU A 755 -58.26 -37.48 13.90
CA LEU A 755 -59.36 -38.38 13.53
C LEU A 755 -59.80 -39.29 14.69
N GLN A 756 -58.89 -39.69 15.59
CA GLN A 756 -59.23 -40.46 16.80
C GLN A 756 -59.89 -39.61 17.89
N LEU A 757 -59.68 -38.29 17.90
CA LEU A 757 -60.31 -37.35 18.83
C LEU A 757 -61.70 -36.87 18.37
N CYS A 758 -62.04 -37.08 17.10
CA CYS A 758 -63.36 -36.77 16.52
C CYS A 758 -64.32 -37.98 16.44
N GLY A 759 -63.90 -39.16 16.93
CA GLY A 759 -64.69 -40.41 16.94
C GLY A 759 -65.49 -40.63 18.22
#